data_AF-K8FES8-F1
#
_entry.id   AF-K8FES8-F1
#
_cell.length_a   1.000
_cell.length_b   1.000
_cell.length_c   1.000
_cell.angle_alpha   90.00
_cell.angle_beta   90.00
_cell.angle_gamma   90.00
#
_symmetry.space_group_name_H-M   'P 1'
#
loop_
_entity.id
_entity.type
_entity.pdbx_description
1 polymer ?
#
loop_
_entity_poly.entity_id
_entity_poly.type
_entity_poly.pdbx_seq_one_letter_code
_entity_poly.pdbx_strand_id
1 'polypeptide(L)'
;MTTTTTTRAAALMSTTRACLFLRKSSSKTTTRTSGKCTSLLKGRTNLPFQRGGGGQRRRGSARGGVRGSASSSAATTADVVRNNNTNNNNRVNIQPSSDARKIHLPTFVALLVDVAEDGCDIIREVTSRGDLAVKDKGGSETLDKKYIMDAQTEADRQVEIMALRRITTFAGGRLRVVGEESYENALEGEAECDDSTCFASFDEEEEMMRKEEGNHYVDKDILKEVLEAKWPPAIASGEIDISRVNVYVDPLDGTNEYANGERPAVTVLLGVAVDGVPVAGIIGQPFFGWNANVNDSKHLENLGRVVWGGPGAGCKGLRVDETQKKLVMPPTGPHVVCLNRNIRDERQAPVMEQTKSEVAVLVSATGYHYLCLLEGRAHSAMLLRKASKKWDTCAGEALLRSVGGAVTDTVGRRYNYDCDMPGVPNVCGMAASIDIDLHLELTHSIIQKEIEKLESLYPYDVECSSIKQPILKEAYRKNVAFKALSVDAGGVLVTPARAVHDVYADHAKTYGFSDVTPESAKKAFKSVFSTPLSENELRYVGDGRESFWKKCVFAALNVDASNEDSLKRGNECLDALMKFYEQPENWAVAPGAIDAFRRLRSRGIKVVVTSNWDDRLPNILEKLNIIDEVDAVYCSAVGGFEKPHPNAFKRSLAAIDITDKNDFKSVVHVGDSDVNDIFGAQNVGIGYAIKWGGDRENARVTPAFDFQELADEMIASAYAFADDSKTTRRYFF
;
A
#
# COMPACT_ATOMS: atom_id res chain seq x y z
N MET A 1 75.14 -20.74 14.01
CA MET A 1 74.29 -20.27 15.11
C MET A 1 73.41 -19.14 14.59
N THR A 2 72.09 -19.32 14.75
CA THR A 2 71.00 -18.32 14.74
C THR A 2 70.82 -17.39 13.54
N THR A 3 70.01 -17.89 12.59
CA THR A 3 69.06 -17.15 11.75
C THR A 3 67.75 -16.88 12.51
N THR A 4 67.20 -15.66 12.46
CA THR A 4 65.77 -15.31 12.22
C THR A 4 65.44 -13.90 12.72
N THR A 5 65.13 -12.95 11.82
CA THR A 5 64.03 -11.95 11.95
C THR A 5 63.99 -11.02 10.74
N THR A 6 63.18 -11.35 9.72
CA THR A 6 62.47 -10.38 8.84
C THR A 6 61.74 -11.10 7.71
N THR A 7 60.55 -11.66 7.98
CA THR A 7 59.46 -11.79 6.98
C THR A 7 58.17 -12.30 7.66
N ARG A 8 57.25 -11.39 7.99
CA ARG A 8 55.84 -11.74 8.28
C ARG A 8 54.94 -10.57 7.91
N ALA A 9 54.97 -10.20 6.62
CA ALA A 9 54.08 -9.18 6.04
C ALA A 9 53.64 -9.49 4.59
N ALA A 10 53.84 -10.72 4.09
CA ALA A 10 53.56 -11.05 2.68
C ALA A 10 52.81 -12.38 2.46
N ALA A 11 52.11 -12.92 3.46
CA ALA A 11 51.43 -14.22 3.35
C ALA A 11 50.00 -14.23 3.92
N LEU A 12 49.22 -13.16 3.67
CA LEU A 12 47.79 -13.08 4.00
C LEU A 12 46.97 -12.38 2.89
N MET A 13 47.43 -12.47 1.64
CA MET A 13 46.73 -11.96 0.44
C MET A 13 46.41 -13.06 -0.59
N SER A 14 46.16 -14.28 -0.13
CA SER A 14 45.58 -15.33 -0.95
C SER A 14 44.73 -16.19 -0.04
N THR A 15 43.49 -16.47 -0.45
CA THR A 15 42.43 -17.21 0.27
C THR A 15 41.63 -16.45 1.35
N THR A 16 40.92 -15.39 0.94
CA THR A 16 39.57 -15.13 1.48
C THR A 16 38.70 -14.65 0.33
N ARG A 17 37.98 -15.59 -0.29
CA ARG A 17 36.91 -15.30 -1.24
C ARG A 17 35.78 -14.69 -0.41
N ALA A 18 35.68 -13.36 -0.38
CA ALA A 18 34.43 -12.73 0.02
C ALA A 18 33.34 -13.28 -0.91
N CYS A 19 32.34 -13.98 -0.37
CA CYS A 19 31.15 -14.35 -1.13
C CYS A 19 30.32 -13.09 -1.39
N LEU A 20 30.80 -12.23 -2.30
CA LEU A 20 29.96 -11.30 -3.02
C LEU A 20 29.16 -12.10 -4.04
N PHE A 21 27.83 -12.12 -3.91
CA PHE A 21 26.94 -12.62 -4.95
C PHE A 21 26.88 -11.60 -6.10
N LEU A 22 27.87 -11.63 -7.00
CA LEU A 22 27.85 -10.88 -8.26
C LEU A 22 27.27 -11.76 -9.37
N ARG A 23 26.15 -11.35 -9.98
CA ARG A 23 25.57 -12.02 -11.15
C ARG A 23 26.29 -11.55 -12.43
N LYS A 24 26.86 -12.48 -13.20
CA LYS A 24 27.27 -12.23 -14.59
C LYS A 24 26.01 -12.13 -15.45
N SER A 25 25.78 -10.98 -16.10
CA SER A 25 24.77 -10.85 -17.16
C SER A 25 25.20 -11.67 -18.37
N SER A 26 24.30 -12.50 -18.90
CA SER A 26 24.47 -13.12 -20.21
C SER A 26 23.50 -12.45 -21.17
N SER A 27 24.01 -11.56 -22.02
CA SER A 27 23.27 -11.03 -23.15
C SER A 27 23.25 -12.09 -24.26
N LYS A 28 22.07 -12.70 -24.49
CA LYS A 28 21.81 -13.41 -25.75
C LYS A 28 21.16 -12.43 -26.72
N THR A 29 22.01 -11.77 -27.49
CA THR A 29 21.63 -11.05 -28.70
C THR A 29 21.25 -12.09 -29.75
N THR A 30 19.96 -12.25 -30.07
CA THR A 30 19.51 -13.08 -31.19
C THR A 30 19.10 -12.17 -32.33
N THR A 31 20.04 -11.96 -33.26
CA THR A 31 19.79 -11.39 -34.59
C THR A 31 18.88 -12.34 -35.37
N ARG A 32 17.71 -11.87 -35.78
CA ARG A 32 16.75 -12.62 -36.59
C ARG A 32 16.86 -12.17 -38.04
N THR A 33 17.61 -12.92 -38.84
CA THR A 33 17.62 -12.82 -40.30
C THR A 33 16.45 -13.59 -40.91
N SER A 34 15.89 -13.00 -41.96
CA SER A 34 14.80 -13.48 -42.81
C SER A 34 15.11 -14.79 -43.54
N GLY A 35 14.13 -15.68 -43.62
CA GLY A 35 14.13 -16.82 -44.54
C GLY A 35 12.74 -17.44 -44.68
N LYS A 36 12.15 -17.34 -45.88
CA LYS A 36 10.92 -18.03 -46.32
C LYS A 36 11.21 -19.52 -46.56
N CYS A 37 10.28 -20.42 -46.17
CA CYS A 37 9.56 -21.38 -47.04
C CYS A 37 8.97 -22.62 -46.33
N THR A 38 7.66 -22.80 -46.56
CA THR A 38 6.90 -24.03 -46.91
C THR A 38 6.86 -25.28 -46.00
N SER A 39 5.62 -25.54 -45.52
CA SER A 39 4.82 -26.79 -45.51
C SER A 39 5.43 -28.12 -45.06
N LEU A 40 4.77 -28.79 -44.11
CA LEU A 40 4.07 -30.09 -44.32
C LEU A 40 3.35 -30.60 -43.05
N LEU A 41 2.18 -31.19 -43.29
CA LEU A 41 1.22 -31.81 -42.37
C LEU A 41 1.63 -33.20 -41.85
N LYS A 42 0.93 -33.60 -40.76
CA LYS A 42 0.59 -34.95 -40.21
C LYS A 42 1.13 -35.08 -38.77
N GLY A 43 0.39 -35.48 -37.74
CA GLY A 43 -0.93 -36.11 -37.60
C GLY A 43 -0.85 -37.15 -36.47
N ARG A 44 -1.98 -37.40 -35.78
CA ARG A 44 -2.28 -38.44 -34.75
C ARG A 44 -1.99 -38.09 -33.27
N THR A 45 -2.78 -38.44 -32.25
CA THR A 45 -4.16 -38.97 -32.07
C THR A 45 -4.45 -39.05 -30.55
N ASN A 46 -5.63 -38.54 -30.13
CA ASN A 46 -6.64 -39.07 -29.18
C ASN A 46 -6.31 -40.02 -27.98
N LEU A 47 -6.68 -39.54 -26.77
CA LEU A 47 -7.66 -40.07 -25.76
C LEU A 47 -7.39 -41.45 -25.05
N PRO A 48 -8.07 -41.83 -23.93
CA PRO A 48 -9.33 -41.29 -23.37
C PRO A 48 -9.50 -41.16 -21.83
N PHE A 49 -10.57 -40.42 -21.51
CA PHE A 49 -11.43 -40.44 -20.32
C PHE A 49 -12.01 -41.84 -19.97
N GLN A 50 -12.28 -42.08 -18.67
CA GLN A 50 -13.28 -43.04 -18.22
C GLN A 50 -14.18 -42.46 -17.11
N ARG A 51 -15.49 -42.67 -17.28
CA ARG A 51 -16.60 -42.44 -16.33
C ARG A 51 -17.18 -43.80 -15.91
N GLY A 52 -17.76 -43.83 -14.71
CA GLY A 52 -18.69 -44.86 -14.21
C GLY A 52 -18.43 -45.09 -12.72
N GLY A 53 -19.36 -45.23 -11.79
CA GLY A 53 -20.82 -45.40 -11.75
C GLY A 53 -21.18 -45.64 -10.27
N GLY A 54 -22.43 -45.38 -9.86
CA GLY A 54 -22.83 -45.21 -8.45
C GLY A 54 -22.97 -46.47 -7.59
N GLY A 55 -23.33 -46.26 -6.31
CA GLY A 55 -23.66 -47.35 -5.37
C GLY A 55 -23.76 -46.96 -3.88
N GLN A 56 -24.97 -46.61 -3.44
CA GLN A 56 -25.62 -46.85 -2.13
C GLN A 56 -24.91 -46.73 -0.77
N ARG A 57 -25.58 -45.93 0.08
CA ARG A 57 -25.67 -45.86 1.56
C ARG A 57 -25.26 -47.11 2.36
N ARG A 58 -24.55 -46.90 3.47
CA ARG A 58 -24.80 -47.55 4.77
C ARG A 58 -24.37 -46.66 5.95
N ARG A 59 -25.25 -46.59 6.96
CA ARG A 59 -25.03 -45.96 8.28
C ARG A 59 -24.06 -46.82 9.11
N GLY A 60 -23.19 -46.16 9.89
CA GLY A 60 -22.36 -46.79 10.91
C GLY A 60 -21.95 -45.78 11.97
N SER A 61 -22.62 -45.83 13.11
CA SER A 61 -22.27 -45.12 14.35
C SER A 61 -21.02 -45.74 14.96
N ALA A 62 -20.01 -44.94 15.32
CA ALA A 62 -19.05 -45.30 16.35
C ALA A 62 -18.51 -44.04 17.05
N ARG A 63 -18.84 -43.95 18.35
CA ARG A 63 -18.20 -43.07 19.33
C ARG A 63 -16.77 -43.59 19.59
N GLY A 64 -15.81 -42.68 19.67
CA GLY A 64 -14.45 -42.97 20.15
C GLY A 64 -13.69 -41.67 20.32
N GLY A 65 -13.57 -41.20 21.56
CA GLY A 65 -12.85 -39.97 21.89
C GLY A 65 -11.33 -40.17 21.88
N VAL A 66 -10.60 -39.15 21.45
CA VAL A 66 -9.18 -38.96 21.76
C VAL A 66 -8.96 -37.48 22.05
N ARG A 67 -8.28 -37.24 23.19
CA ARG A 67 -7.91 -35.93 23.74
C ARG A 67 -6.81 -35.27 22.90
N GLY A 68 -7.02 -33.99 22.61
CA GLY A 68 -6.07 -32.89 22.88
C GLY A 68 -4.71 -32.88 22.18
N SER A 69 -4.61 -32.09 21.11
CA SER A 69 -3.42 -31.29 20.79
C SER A 69 -3.90 -29.92 20.29
N ALA A 70 -3.93 -28.94 21.19
CA ALA A 70 -4.29 -27.57 20.87
C ALA A 70 -3.08 -26.87 20.23
N SER A 71 -3.17 -26.57 18.93
CA SER A 71 -2.35 -25.56 18.26
C SER A 71 -2.99 -24.20 18.52
N SER A 72 -2.36 -23.38 19.34
CA SER A 72 -2.79 -22.00 19.61
C SER A 72 -2.38 -21.07 18.47
N SER A 73 -3.26 -20.87 17.49
CA SER A 73 -3.29 -19.63 16.71
C SER A 73 -4.06 -18.60 17.53
N ALA A 74 -3.45 -17.45 17.84
CA ALA A 74 -4.21 -16.28 18.24
C ALA A 74 -5.02 -15.83 17.02
N ALA A 75 -6.23 -16.38 16.91
CA ALA A 75 -7.20 -16.07 15.88
C ALA A 75 -8.41 -15.46 16.57
N THR A 76 -8.81 -14.30 16.08
CA THR A 76 -10.06 -13.61 16.41
C THR A 76 -11.20 -14.63 16.47
N THR A 77 -11.87 -14.75 17.60
CA THR A 77 -12.99 -15.69 17.79
C THR A 77 -14.20 -15.19 17.02
N ALA A 78 -14.39 -15.71 15.80
CA ALA A 78 -15.64 -15.57 15.07
C ALA A 78 -16.66 -16.57 15.63
N ASP A 79 -17.63 -16.10 16.40
CA ASP A 79 -18.72 -16.94 16.89
C ASP A 79 -19.79 -17.09 15.79
N VAL A 80 -19.96 -18.32 15.31
CA VAL A 80 -21.01 -18.67 14.34
C VAL A 80 -22.33 -18.83 15.09
N VAL A 81 -23.12 -17.76 15.16
CA VAL A 81 -24.50 -17.84 15.67
C VAL A 81 -25.43 -18.28 14.54
N ARG A 82 -26.10 -19.43 14.71
CA ARG A 82 -27.17 -19.89 13.80
C ARG A 82 -28.45 -19.12 14.10
N ASN A 83 -28.92 -18.29 13.18
CA ASN A 83 -30.23 -17.67 13.29
C ASN A 83 -31.25 -18.41 12.40
N ASN A 84 -32.31 -18.94 13.01
CA ASN A 84 -33.40 -19.61 12.31
C ASN A 84 -34.44 -18.58 11.87
N ASN A 85 -34.19 -17.86 10.78
CA ASN A 85 -35.22 -17.38 9.85
C ASN A 85 -34.58 -16.73 8.61
N THR A 86 -35.09 -17.16 7.44
CA THR A 86 -34.85 -16.65 6.07
C THR A 86 -33.40 -16.61 5.58
N ASN A 87 -33.00 -17.57 4.74
CA ASN A 87 -31.87 -17.59 3.77
C ASN A 87 -30.46 -17.03 4.15
N ASN A 88 -30.22 -16.61 5.38
CA ASN A 88 -29.04 -15.86 5.81
C ASN A 88 -27.89 -16.76 6.31
N ASN A 89 -27.65 -17.91 5.66
CA ASN A 89 -26.64 -18.88 6.11
C ASN A 89 -25.18 -18.49 5.79
N ASN A 90 -24.92 -17.39 5.06
CA ASN A 90 -23.57 -16.99 4.62
C ASN A 90 -22.98 -15.76 5.32
N ARG A 91 -23.72 -15.11 6.24
CA ARG A 91 -23.19 -13.95 6.98
C ARG A 91 -22.56 -14.40 8.29
N VAL A 92 -21.47 -13.74 8.69
CA VAL A 92 -20.75 -13.98 9.94
C VAL A 92 -20.61 -12.68 10.70
N ASN A 93 -20.78 -12.74 12.02
CA ASN A 93 -20.53 -11.60 12.90
C ASN A 93 -19.02 -11.45 13.14
N ILE A 94 -18.43 -10.37 12.66
CA ILE A 94 -17.04 -10.01 12.96
C ILE A 94 -16.97 -9.17 14.22
N GLN A 95 -15.92 -9.39 15.01
CA GLN A 95 -15.67 -8.63 16.22
C GLN A 95 -14.59 -7.58 15.97
N PRO A 96 -14.71 -6.39 16.58
CA PRO A 96 -13.64 -5.41 16.56
C PRO A 96 -12.42 -5.92 17.36
N SER A 97 -11.33 -5.16 17.30
CA SER A 97 -10.13 -5.41 18.11
C SER A 97 -10.48 -5.45 19.60
N SER A 98 -9.80 -6.34 20.33
CA SER A 98 -9.91 -6.42 21.80
C SER A 98 -9.39 -5.15 22.49
N ASP A 99 -8.37 -4.49 21.91
CA ASP A 99 -7.92 -3.17 22.32
C ASP A 99 -8.66 -2.14 21.46
N ALA A 100 -9.55 -1.37 22.11
CA ALA A 100 -10.40 -0.41 21.44
C ALA A 100 -9.66 0.84 20.91
N ARG A 101 -8.33 0.94 21.11
CA ARG A 101 -7.46 1.92 20.43
C ARG A 101 -6.84 1.38 19.15
N LYS A 102 -7.11 0.12 18.81
CA LYS A 102 -6.52 -0.52 17.64
C LYS A 102 -7.58 -1.06 16.70
N ILE A 103 -7.18 -1.26 15.46
CA ILE A 103 -8.03 -1.82 14.41
C ILE A 103 -7.26 -2.85 13.58
N HIS A 104 -7.88 -4.00 13.34
CA HIS A 104 -7.37 -4.99 12.40
C HIS A 104 -7.88 -4.64 11.00
N LEU A 105 -7.03 -4.03 10.18
CA LEU A 105 -7.44 -3.44 8.90
C LEU A 105 -8.10 -4.43 7.93
N PRO A 106 -7.60 -5.67 7.72
CA PRO A 106 -8.27 -6.61 6.82
C PRO A 106 -9.71 -6.92 7.25
N THR A 107 -9.96 -7.12 8.55
CA THR A 107 -11.33 -7.33 9.06
C THR A 107 -12.19 -6.10 8.83
N PHE A 108 -11.63 -4.91 9.03
CA PHE A 108 -12.32 -3.65 8.80
C PHE A 108 -12.62 -3.43 7.29
N VAL A 109 -11.71 -3.79 6.39
CA VAL A 109 -11.96 -3.74 4.93
C VAL A 109 -13.11 -4.66 4.54
N ALA A 110 -13.22 -5.86 5.14
CA ALA A 110 -14.36 -6.75 4.90
C ALA A 110 -15.70 -6.11 5.34
N LEU A 111 -15.70 -5.34 6.43
CA LEU A 111 -16.86 -4.52 6.82
C LEU A 111 -17.16 -3.47 5.75
N LEU A 112 -16.16 -2.74 5.25
CA LEU A 112 -16.36 -1.69 4.26
C LEU A 112 -16.86 -2.22 2.91
N VAL A 113 -16.44 -3.42 2.49
CA VAL A 113 -16.99 -4.07 1.29
C VAL A 113 -18.49 -4.32 1.46
N ASP A 114 -18.90 -4.80 2.63
CA ASP A 114 -20.32 -5.03 2.95
C ASP A 114 -21.10 -3.70 3.09
N VAL A 115 -20.49 -2.65 3.64
CA VAL A 115 -21.06 -1.29 3.67
C VAL A 115 -21.28 -0.75 2.26
N ALA A 116 -20.33 -0.94 1.34
CA ALA A 116 -20.49 -0.50 -0.05
C ALA A 116 -21.60 -1.27 -0.79
N GLU A 117 -21.77 -2.57 -0.50
CA GLU A 117 -22.87 -3.38 -1.05
C GLU A 117 -24.23 -2.87 -0.53
N ASP A 118 -24.37 -2.67 0.78
CA ASP A 118 -25.58 -2.09 1.38
C ASP A 118 -25.87 -0.69 0.81
N GLY A 119 -24.84 0.13 0.59
CA GLY A 119 -24.98 1.43 -0.04
C GLY A 119 -25.51 1.33 -1.48
N CYS A 120 -25.03 0.35 -2.24
CA CYS A 120 -25.57 0.05 -3.56
C CYS A 120 -27.04 -0.39 -3.52
N ASP A 121 -27.43 -1.19 -2.55
CA ASP A 121 -28.83 -1.61 -2.34
C ASP A 121 -29.74 -0.41 -2.05
N ILE A 122 -29.33 0.49 -1.15
CA ILE A 122 -30.06 1.71 -0.82
C ILE A 122 -30.27 2.58 -2.06
N ILE A 123 -29.22 2.82 -2.85
CA ILE A 123 -29.31 3.63 -4.08
C ILE A 123 -30.31 3.02 -5.07
N ARG A 124 -30.29 1.69 -5.25
CA ARG A 124 -31.24 0.98 -6.11
C ARG A 124 -32.68 1.07 -5.56
N GLU A 125 -32.86 0.94 -4.25
CA GLU A 125 -34.17 1.06 -3.61
C GLU A 125 -34.76 2.46 -3.78
N VAL A 126 -33.98 3.51 -3.52
CA VAL A 126 -34.39 4.91 -3.76
C VAL A 126 -34.79 5.10 -5.23
N THR A 127 -33.99 4.58 -6.16
CA THR A 127 -34.30 4.63 -7.60
C THR A 127 -35.63 3.95 -7.93
N SER A 128 -35.92 2.81 -7.30
CA SER A 128 -37.15 2.04 -7.54
C SER A 128 -38.42 2.76 -7.06
N ARG A 129 -38.30 3.63 -6.05
CA ARG A 129 -39.39 4.46 -5.54
C ARG A 129 -39.76 5.63 -6.47
N GLY A 130 -38.85 6.04 -7.35
CA GLY A 130 -39.09 6.98 -8.44
C GLY A 130 -38.96 8.47 -8.10
N ASP A 131 -39.05 8.86 -6.83
CA ASP A 131 -38.74 10.22 -6.36
C ASP A 131 -37.36 10.22 -5.68
N LEU A 132 -36.40 10.91 -6.30
CA LEU A 132 -35.02 11.00 -5.80
C LEU A 132 -34.88 12.06 -4.68
N ALA A 133 -35.89 12.91 -4.47
CA ALA A 133 -35.87 14.01 -3.50
C ALA A 133 -34.58 14.85 -3.58
N VAL A 134 -34.26 15.31 -4.80
CA VAL A 134 -33.06 16.11 -5.10
C VAL A 134 -33.17 17.49 -4.44
N LYS A 135 -32.14 17.88 -3.69
CA LYS A 135 -31.92 19.20 -3.11
C LYS A 135 -30.75 19.90 -3.81
N ASP A 136 -30.85 21.21 -3.96
CA ASP A 136 -29.74 22.08 -4.40
C ASP A 136 -29.13 22.74 -3.16
N LYS A 137 -27.86 22.46 -2.88
CA LYS A 137 -27.10 23.06 -1.77
C LYS A 137 -26.42 24.38 -2.19
N GLY A 138 -26.27 24.63 -3.49
CA GLY A 138 -25.58 25.79 -4.03
C GLY A 138 -26.50 27.00 -4.16
N GLY A 139 -26.34 28.02 -3.32
CA GLY A 139 -27.11 29.28 -3.38
C GLY A 139 -26.91 30.18 -4.61
N SER A 140 -26.36 29.70 -5.73
CA SER A 140 -26.10 30.52 -6.93
C SER A 140 -26.96 30.09 -8.12
N GLU A 141 -27.47 31.06 -8.88
CA GLU A 141 -28.34 30.87 -10.06
C GLU A 141 -27.88 29.73 -10.98
N THR A 142 -28.71 28.70 -11.09
CA THR A 142 -28.55 27.56 -11.99
C THR A 142 -28.52 28.03 -13.44
N LEU A 143 -27.39 27.81 -14.14
CA LEU A 143 -27.21 28.19 -15.54
C LEU A 143 -27.82 27.19 -16.54
N ASP A 144 -28.33 26.06 -16.06
CA ASP A 144 -29.06 25.08 -16.88
C ASP A 144 -30.02 24.27 -15.99
N LYS A 145 -31.31 24.20 -16.33
CA LYS A 145 -32.33 23.50 -15.50
C LYS A 145 -32.09 21.98 -15.33
N LYS A 146 -31.09 21.42 -16.02
CA LYS A 146 -30.77 19.98 -16.06
C LYS A 146 -29.59 19.59 -15.14
N TYR A 147 -28.77 20.55 -14.71
CA TYR A 147 -27.58 20.28 -13.89
C TYR A 147 -27.53 21.25 -12.71
N ILE A 148 -27.54 20.68 -11.52
CA ILE A 148 -27.44 21.41 -10.26
C ILE A 148 -25.96 21.43 -9.88
N MET A 149 -25.43 22.59 -9.48
CA MET A 149 -23.99 22.73 -9.24
C MET A 149 -23.54 21.93 -8.01
N ASP A 150 -24.45 21.77 -7.04
CA ASP A 150 -24.22 21.04 -5.79
C ASP A 150 -25.50 20.25 -5.40
N ALA A 151 -25.67 19.08 -6.01
CA ALA A 151 -26.88 18.27 -5.88
C ALA A 151 -26.75 17.26 -4.75
N GLN A 152 -27.81 17.04 -3.98
CA GLN A 152 -27.90 15.98 -2.97
C GLN A 152 -29.24 15.25 -3.10
N THR A 153 -29.28 13.93 -3.06
CA THR A 153 -30.52 13.14 -3.08
C THR A 153 -30.81 12.47 -1.74
N GLU A 154 -31.95 11.80 -1.64
CA GLU A 154 -32.23 10.92 -0.49
C GLU A 154 -31.24 9.76 -0.37
N ALA A 155 -30.70 9.28 -1.50
CA ALA A 155 -29.75 8.18 -1.48
C ALA A 155 -28.43 8.58 -0.81
N ASP A 156 -27.89 9.77 -1.11
CA ASP A 156 -26.66 10.29 -0.50
C ASP A 156 -26.78 10.28 1.04
N ARG A 157 -27.89 10.84 1.56
CA ARG A 157 -28.16 10.90 3.01
C ARG A 157 -28.30 9.51 3.65
N GLN A 158 -29.09 8.62 3.07
CA GLN A 158 -29.31 7.29 3.64
C GLN A 158 -28.03 6.44 3.64
N VAL A 159 -27.25 6.50 2.56
CA VAL A 159 -25.98 5.75 2.46
C VAL A 159 -24.97 6.29 3.45
N GLU A 160 -24.82 7.62 3.59
CA GLU A 160 -23.85 8.18 4.54
C GLU A 160 -24.21 7.82 5.99
N ILE A 161 -25.47 7.98 6.40
CA ILE A 161 -25.91 7.63 7.76
C ILE A 161 -25.60 6.16 8.06
N MET A 162 -25.93 5.26 7.12
CA MET A 162 -25.66 3.84 7.25
C MET A 162 -24.15 3.56 7.36
N ALA A 163 -23.33 4.14 6.47
CA ALA A 163 -21.89 3.93 6.44
C ALA A 163 -21.23 4.46 7.74
N LEU A 164 -21.51 5.70 8.13
CA LEU A 164 -20.98 6.31 9.34
C LEU A 164 -21.37 5.49 10.58
N ARG A 165 -22.63 5.06 10.70
CA ARG A 165 -23.08 4.24 11.83
C ARG A 165 -22.31 2.93 11.92
N ARG A 166 -22.19 2.18 10.81
CA ARG A 166 -21.51 0.87 10.81
C ARG A 166 -20.01 1.01 11.10
N ILE A 167 -19.36 2.01 10.52
CA ILE A 167 -17.92 2.27 10.69
C ILE A 167 -17.62 2.71 12.13
N THR A 168 -18.32 3.73 12.62
CA THR A 168 -18.06 4.31 13.95
C THR A 168 -18.35 3.32 15.07
N THR A 169 -19.42 2.54 14.97
CA THR A 169 -19.76 1.50 15.96
C THR A 169 -18.68 0.42 16.00
N PHE A 170 -18.21 -0.05 14.84
CA PHE A 170 -17.14 -1.06 14.78
C PHE A 170 -15.84 -0.54 15.38
N ALA A 171 -15.48 0.71 15.12
CA ALA A 171 -14.25 1.30 15.63
C ALA A 171 -14.37 1.92 17.05
N GLY A 172 -15.47 1.67 17.75
CA GLY A 172 -15.69 2.18 19.11
C GLY A 172 -15.73 3.70 19.23
N GLY A 173 -16.13 4.40 18.16
CA GLY A 173 -16.30 5.86 18.11
C GLY A 173 -15.02 6.68 18.09
N ARG A 174 -13.84 6.06 17.96
CA ARG A 174 -12.53 6.76 17.99
C ARG A 174 -11.90 6.98 16.62
N LEU A 175 -12.41 6.31 15.59
CA LEU A 175 -11.84 6.38 14.26
C LEU A 175 -12.26 7.66 13.55
N ARG A 176 -11.30 8.29 12.89
CA ARG A 176 -11.57 9.45 12.07
C ARG A 176 -12.22 9.04 10.76
N VAL A 177 -13.45 9.49 10.56
CA VAL A 177 -14.25 9.25 9.36
C VAL A 177 -14.73 10.59 8.84
N VAL A 178 -14.46 10.87 7.56
CA VAL A 178 -14.86 12.09 6.86
C VAL A 178 -15.86 11.68 5.79
N GLY A 179 -17.14 11.96 6.02
CA GLY A 179 -18.21 11.82 5.02
C GLY A 179 -18.46 13.14 4.30
N GLU A 180 -18.81 13.07 3.02
CA GLU A 180 -19.11 14.23 2.18
C GLU A 180 -20.21 15.11 2.78
N GLU A 181 -21.34 14.51 3.13
CA GLU A 181 -22.54 15.23 3.55
C GLU A 181 -22.33 15.90 4.90
N SER A 182 -21.74 15.18 5.85
CA SER A 182 -21.40 15.68 7.17
C SER A 182 -20.39 16.83 7.10
N TYR A 183 -19.38 16.71 6.23
CA TYR A 183 -18.37 17.76 6.04
C TYR A 183 -18.99 19.03 5.47
N GLU A 184 -19.83 18.92 4.44
CA GLU A 184 -20.44 20.08 3.79
C GLU A 184 -21.43 20.79 4.70
N ASN A 185 -22.26 20.04 5.42
CA ASN A 185 -23.18 20.61 6.41
C ASN A 185 -22.43 21.39 7.50
N ALA A 186 -21.26 20.91 7.93
CA ALA A 186 -20.44 21.60 8.92
C ALA A 186 -19.84 22.93 8.41
N LEU A 187 -19.68 23.10 7.10
CA LEU A 187 -19.24 24.37 6.51
C LEU A 187 -20.38 25.41 6.40
N GLU A 188 -21.63 24.96 6.34
CA GLU A 188 -22.81 25.84 6.17
C GLU A 188 -23.33 26.46 7.47
N GLY A 189 -22.99 25.89 8.64
CA GLY A 189 -23.28 26.45 9.96
C GLY A 189 -21.99 26.87 10.68
N GLU A 190 -21.99 28.01 11.38
CA GLU A 190 -20.86 28.52 12.20
C GLU A 190 -20.56 27.63 13.44
N ALA A 191 -20.51 26.30 13.30
CA ALA A 191 -19.89 25.44 14.27
C ALA A 191 -18.37 25.62 14.17
N GLU A 192 -17.67 25.80 15.29
CA GLU A 192 -16.22 25.70 15.28
C GLU A 192 -15.84 24.32 14.72
N CYS A 193 -15.32 24.29 13.49
CA CYS A 193 -14.82 23.08 12.85
C CYS A 193 -13.48 22.69 13.49
N ASP A 194 -13.47 22.39 14.80
CA ASP A 194 -12.35 21.67 15.36
C ASP A 194 -12.39 20.22 14.85
N ASP A 195 -11.26 19.51 14.96
CA ASP A 195 -11.19 18.11 14.51
C ASP A 195 -12.23 17.20 15.21
N SER A 196 -12.93 17.68 16.26
CA SER A 196 -13.95 16.95 17.02
C SER A 196 -15.39 17.07 16.48
N THR A 197 -15.72 18.09 15.68
CA THR A 197 -17.10 18.36 15.25
C THR A 197 -17.52 17.71 13.93
N CYS A 198 -16.58 17.22 13.12
CA CYS A 198 -16.90 16.45 11.90
C CYS A 198 -16.89 14.93 12.10
N PHE A 199 -16.77 14.50 13.36
CA PHE A 199 -17.17 13.16 13.75
C PHE A 199 -18.68 13.14 13.87
N ALA A 200 -19.33 12.29 13.08
CA ALA A 200 -20.69 11.77 13.26
C ALA A 200 -21.40 12.24 14.55
N SER A 201 -21.81 13.51 14.60
CA SER A 201 -22.55 14.08 15.71
C SER A 201 -24.00 13.78 15.40
N PHE A 202 -24.38 12.55 15.68
CA PHE A 202 -25.75 12.10 15.61
C PHE A 202 -26.55 12.80 16.72
N ASP A 203 -27.74 13.32 16.42
CA ASP A 203 -28.62 13.95 17.40
C ASP A 203 -28.99 12.95 18.53
N GLU A 204 -29.40 13.44 19.70
CA GLU A 204 -29.74 12.61 20.89
C GLU A 204 -30.80 11.51 20.60
N GLU A 205 -31.68 11.70 19.61
CA GLU A 205 -32.65 10.69 19.15
C GLU A 205 -31.99 9.51 18.41
N GLU A 206 -30.87 9.74 17.71
CA GLU A 206 -30.07 8.71 17.05
C GLU A 206 -29.13 8.00 18.03
N GLU A 207 -28.75 8.65 19.13
CA GLU A 207 -28.08 8.02 20.26
C GLU A 207 -28.97 6.95 20.92
N MET A 208 -30.29 7.11 20.91
CA MET A 208 -31.26 6.09 21.33
C MET A 208 -31.31 4.87 20.40
N MET A 209 -30.96 5.01 19.12
CA MET A 209 -30.87 3.92 18.13
C MET A 209 -29.58 3.10 18.25
N ARG A 210 -28.58 3.55 19.04
CA ARG A 210 -27.36 2.78 19.41
C ARG A 210 -27.65 1.55 20.28
N LYS A 211 -28.92 1.27 20.59
CA LYS A 211 -29.35 0.08 21.32
C LYS A 211 -29.45 -1.19 20.45
N GLU A 212 -29.21 -1.10 19.14
CA GLU A 212 -28.97 -2.30 18.34
C GLU A 212 -27.56 -2.84 18.64
N GLU A 213 -27.58 -4.01 19.28
CA GLU A 213 -26.46 -4.80 19.79
C GLU A 213 -25.27 -4.89 18.82
N GLY A 214 -24.05 -4.84 19.38
CA GLY A 214 -22.73 -4.85 18.70
C GLY A 214 -22.42 -6.05 17.81
N ASN A 215 -23.31 -6.36 16.87
CA ASN A 215 -23.16 -7.35 15.84
C ASN A 215 -22.81 -6.65 14.51
N HIS A 216 -21.66 -7.00 13.95
CA HIS A 216 -21.17 -6.50 12.69
C HIS A 216 -21.15 -7.66 11.69
N TYR A 217 -22.25 -7.85 10.98
CA TYR A 217 -22.34 -8.93 10.00
C TYR A 217 -21.62 -8.57 8.71
N VAL A 218 -20.90 -9.53 8.14
CA VAL A 218 -20.28 -9.46 6.81
C VAL A 218 -20.49 -10.79 6.08
N ASP A 219 -20.43 -10.79 4.75
CA ASP A 219 -20.38 -12.03 3.98
C ASP A 219 -19.12 -12.84 4.30
N LYS A 220 -19.29 -14.14 4.54
CA LYS A 220 -18.20 -15.04 4.96
C LYS A 220 -17.17 -15.28 3.87
N ASP A 221 -17.57 -15.35 2.61
CA ASP A 221 -16.66 -15.57 1.50
C ASP A 221 -15.85 -14.30 1.22
N ILE A 222 -16.47 -13.13 1.33
CA ILE A 222 -15.77 -11.84 1.31
C ILE A 222 -14.76 -11.74 2.46
N LEU A 223 -15.17 -12.03 3.70
CA LEU A 223 -14.25 -12.01 4.84
C LEU A 223 -13.05 -12.93 4.59
N LYS A 224 -13.28 -14.14 4.10
CA LYS A 224 -12.21 -15.08 3.77
C LYS A 224 -11.30 -14.53 2.67
N GLU A 225 -11.85 -14.01 1.57
CA GLU A 225 -11.06 -13.45 0.47
C GLU A 225 -10.20 -12.27 0.93
N VAL A 226 -10.75 -11.39 1.77
CA VAL A 226 -10.04 -10.25 2.34
C VAL A 226 -8.92 -10.69 3.28
N LEU A 227 -9.15 -11.67 4.15
CA LEU A 227 -8.12 -12.18 5.06
C LEU A 227 -7.00 -12.96 4.35
N GLU A 228 -7.31 -13.62 3.23
CA GLU A 228 -6.34 -14.38 2.43
C GLU A 228 -5.60 -13.51 1.38
N ALA A 229 -6.01 -12.24 1.22
CA ALA A 229 -5.33 -11.32 0.33
C ALA A 229 -3.90 -11.00 0.80
N LYS A 230 -3.02 -10.70 -0.14
CA LYS A 230 -1.58 -10.46 0.11
C LYS A 230 -1.30 -9.06 0.64
N TRP A 231 -2.01 -8.66 1.69
CA TRP A 231 -1.78 -7.40 2.37
C TRP A 231 -0.30 -7.27 2.78
N PRO A 232 0.27 -6.05 2.75
CA PRO A 232 1.57 -5.80 3.35
C PRO A 232 1.53 -6.28 4.80
N PRO A 233 2.55 -6.96 5.32
CA PRO A 233 2.46 -7.55 6.66
C PRO A 233 2.15 -6.55 7.79
N ALA A 234 2.57 -5.28 7.65
CA ALA A 234 2.16 -4.19 8.56
C ALA A 234 0.64 -3.98 8.65
N ILE A 235 -0.08 -4.35 7.59
CA ILE A 235 -1.55 -4.34 7.47
C ILE A 235 -2.12 -5.74 7.79
N ALA A 236 -1.47 -6.82 7.32
CA ALA A 236 -2.01 -8.18 7.33
C ALA A 236 -2.10 -8.82 8.72
N SER A 237 -1.09 -8.62 9.57
CA SER A 237 -0.98 -9.27 10.88
C SER A 237 -0.97 -8.30 12.06
N GLY A 238 -1.02 -7.00 11.76
CA GLY A 238 -0.94 -5.92 12.74
C GLY A 238 -2.32 -5.37 13.10
N GLU A 239 -2.56 -5.24 14.40
CA GLU A 239 -3.51 -4.26 14.89
C GLU A 239 -2.85 -2.86 14.82
N ILE A 240 -3.45 -1.94 14.07
CA ILE A 240 -2.93 -0.59 13.87
C ILE A 240 -3.61 0.35 14.87
N ASP A 241 -2.86 1.28 15.44
CA ASP A 241 -3.43 2.33 16.27
C ASP A 241 -4.43 3.16 15.45
N ILE A 242 -5.66 3.28 15.95
CA ILE A 242 -6.76 3.98 15.28
C ILE A 242 -6.41 5.44 14.97
N SER A 243 -5.57 6.09 15.79
CA SER A 243 -5.13 7.47 15.55
C SER A 243 -4.35 7.67 14.25
N ARG A 244 -3.84 6.59 13.66
CA ARG A 244 -3.11 6.60 12.39
C ARG A 244 -4.00 6.35 11.18
N VAL A 245 -5.28 6.06 11.40
CA VAL A 245 -6.22 5.62 10.35
C VAL A 245 -7.26 6.70 10.08
N ASN A 246 -7.39 7.09 8.82
CA ASN A 246 -8.44 7.99 8.35
C ASN A 246 -9.30 7.26 7.31
N VAL A 247 -10.63 7.41 7.41
CA VAL A 247 -11.58 6.88 6.44
C VAL A 247 -12.29 8.02 5.74
N TYR A 248 -12.41 7.93 4.43
CA TYR A 248 -13.13 8.91 3.62
C TYR A 248 -14.30 8.22 2.91
N VAL A 249 -15.48 8.81 3.00
CA VAL A 249 -16.73 8.26 2.48
C VAL A 249 -17.34 9.26 1.51
N ASP A 250 -17.51 8.82 0.26
CA ASP A 250 -18.40 9.43 -0.71
C ASP A 250 -19.63 8.51 -0.83
N PRO A 251 -20.78 8.90 -0.26
CA PRO A 251 -21.96 8.04 -0.24
C PRO A 251 -22.57 7.83 -1.62
N LEU A 252 -22.37 8.76 -2.56
CA LEU A 252 -22.89 8.70 -3.92
C LEU A 252 -22.09 9.63 -4.85
N ASP A 253 -21.03 9.09 -5.45
CA ASP A 253 -20.25 9.79 -6.46
C ASP A 253 -21.03 9.80 -7.78
N GLY A 254 -21.16 10.98 -8.38
CA GLY A 254 -21.95 11.22 -9.59
C GLY A 254 -23.42 11.54 -9.33
N THR A 255 -23.75 12.32 -8.29
CA THR A 255 -25.13 12.72 -7.94
C THR A 255 -25.88 13.38 -9.10
N ASN A 256 -25.19 14.19 -9.91
CA ASN A 256 -25.78 14.78 -11.11
C ASN A 256 -26.08 13.73 -12.20
N GLU A 257 -25.17 12.78 -12.43
CA GLU A 257 -25.38 11.64 -13.33
C GLU A 257 -26.55 10.78 -12.85
N TYR A 258 -26.65 10.54 -11.55
CA TYR A 258 -27.75 9.83 -10.92
C TYR A 258 -29.09 10.52 -11.18
N ALA A 259 -29.18 11.83 -10.88
CA ALA A 259 -30.39 12.63 -11.12
C ALA A 259 -30.79 12.66 -12.61
N ASN A 260 -29.81 12.61 -13.51
CA ASN A 260 -30.04 12.59 -14.96
C ASN A 260 -30.29 11.18 -15.55
N GLY A 261 -30.27 10.13 -14.72
CA GLY A 261 -30.50 8.75 -15.15
C GLY A 261 -29.30 8.07 -15.82
N GLU A 262 -28.10 8.65 -15.73
CA GLU A 262 -26.83 8.07 -16.18
C GLU A 262 -26.28 7.04 -15.20
N ARG A 263 -27.15 6.06 -14.90
CA ARG A 263 -26.97 5.03 -13.86
C ARG A 263 -25.61 4.34 -13.83
N PRO A 264 -24.98 3.95 -14.97
CA PRO A 264 -23.70 3.25 -14.93
C PRO A 264 -22.55 4.07 -14.31
N ALA A 265 -22.63 5.40 -14.30
CA ALA A 265 -21.59 6.26 -13.77
C ALA A 265 -21.64 6.41 -12.23
N VAL A 266 -22.75 6.04 -11.60
CA VAL A 266 -22.94 6.22 -10.16
C VAL A 266 -22.09 5.24 -9.38
N THR A 267 -21.39 5.72 -8.35
CA THR A 267 -20.59 4.87 -7.45
C THR A 267 -20.71 5.27 -5.98
N VAL A 268 -20.27 4.39 -5.07
CA VAL A 268 -20.07 4.63 -3.63
C VAL A 268 -18.58 4.47 -3.37
N LEU A 269 -17.92 5.43 -2.72
CA LEU A 269 -16.48 5.40 -2.50
C LEU A 269 -16.16 5.32 -1.01
N LEU A 270 -15.37 4.31 -0.61
CA LEU A 270 -14.83 4.19 0.74
C LEU A 270 -13.32 4.03 0.64
N GLY A 271 -12.57 5.02 1.12
CA GLY A 271 -11.11 5.01 1.11
C GLY A 271 -10.54 4.94 2.52
N VAL A 272 -9.52 4.10 2.72
CA VAL A 272 -8.81 3.96 4.00
C VAL A 272 -7.36 4.39 3.81
N ALA A 273 -6.93 5.36 4.60
CA ALA A 273 -5.56 5.83 4.65
C ALA A 273 -4.91 5.51 6.00
N VAL A 274 -3.62 5.15 5.97
CA VAL A 274 -2.77 4.99 7.16
C VAL A 274 -1.61 5.95 7.03
N ASP A 275 -1.39 6.79 8.05
CA ASP A 275 -0.37 7.85 8.05
C ASP A 275 -0.43 8.68 6.75
N GLY A 276 -1.64 9.03 6.33
CA GLY A 276 -1.92 9.85 5.15
C GLY A 276 -1.66 9.18 3.79
N VAL A 277 -1.41 7.87 3.76
CA VAL A 277 -1.23 7.08 2.52
C VAL A 277 -2.44 6.15 2.33
N PRO A 278 -3.12 6.17 1.16
CA PRO A 278 -4.21 5.23 0.88
C PRO A 278 -3.71 3.78 0.85
N VAL A 279 -4.27 2.93 1.72
CA VAL A 279 -3.89 1.51 1.85
C VAL A 279 -4.99 0.56 1.41
N ALA A 280 -6.26 0.99 1.43
CA ALA A 280 -7.38 0.22 0.91
C ALA A 280 -8.43 1.15 0.29
N GLY A 281 -9.07 0.66 -0.78
CA GLY A 281 -10.14 1.38 -1.47
C GLY A 281 -11.26 0.42 -1.85
N ILE A 282 -12.49 0.90 -1.75
CA ILE A 282 -13.71 0.18 -2.08
C ILE A 282 -14.56 1.10 -2.97
N ILE A 283 -14.99 0.59 -4.12
CA ILE A 283 -15.90 1.26 -5.05
C ILE A 283 -17.11 0.36 -5.27
N GLY A 284 -18.24 0.73 -4.68
CA GLY A 284 -19.53 0.16 -5.02
C GLY A 284 -20.05 0.79 -6.31
N GLN A 285 -20.51 -0.01 -7.26
CA GLN A 285 -21.15 0.49 -8.49
C GLN A 285 -22.56 -0.10 -8.56
N PRO A 286 -23.61 0.63 -8.13
CA PRO A 286 -24.95 0.07 -7.92
C PRO A 286 -25.60 -0.49 -9.20
N PHE A 287 -25.24 0.08 -10.34
CA PHE A 287 -25.86 -0.21 -11.64
C PHE A 287 -24.89 -0.88 -12.63
N PHE A 288 -23.85 -1.56 -12.15
CA PHE A 288 -23.05 -2.41 -13.03
C PHE A 288 -23.95 -3.47 -13.70
N GLY A 289 -23.79 -3.67 -15.01
CA GLY A 289 -24.65 -4.54 -15.81
C GLY A 289 -25.98 -3.90 -16.23
N TRP A 290 -26.21 -2.63 -15.92
CA TRP A 290 -27.42 -1.90 -16.32
C TRP A 290 -27.60 -1.91 -17.85
N ASN A 291 -28.84 -2.23 -18.28
CA ASN A 291 -29.25 -2.15 -19.67
C ASN A 291 -30.66 -1.58 -19.73
N ALA A 292 -30.79 -0.38 -20.30
CA ALA A 292 -32.09 0.31 -20.39
C ALA A 292 -33.15 -0.45 -21.20
N ASN A 293 -32.73 -1.40 -22.04
CA ASN A 293 -33.63 -2.20 -22.89
C ASN A 293 -34.05 -3.53 -22.25
N VAL A 294 -33.56 -3.85 -21.04
CA VAL A 294 -33.88 -5.09 -20.32
C VAL A 294 -34.58 -4.74 -19.01
N ASN A 295 -35.84 -5.16 -18.88
CA ASN A 295 -36.69 -4.80 -17.74
C ASN A 295 -37.31 -6.03 -17.06
N ASP A 296 -36.58 -7.16 -17.02
CA ASP A 296 -37.00 -8.32 -16.24
C ASP A 296 -36.45 -8.25 -14.80
N SER A 297 -37.19 -8.80 -13.85
CA SER A 297 -36.86 -8.73 -12.42
C SER A 297 -35.53 -9.40 -12.09
N LYS A 298 -35.16 -10.44 -12.85
CA LYS A 298 -33.93 -11.19 -12.64
C LYS A 298 -32.69 -10.39 -13.05
N HIS A 299 -32.79 -9.56 -14.08
CA HIS A 299 -31.74 -8.64 -14.50
C HIS A 299 -31.50 -7.58 -13.42
N LEU A 300 -32.58 -7.03 -12.87
CA LEU A 300 -32.53 -6.03 -11.79
C LEU A 300 -31.93 -6.61 -10.49
N GLU A 301 -32.23 -7.88 -10.16
CA GLU A 301 -31.66 -8.59 -9.01
C GLU A 301 -30.15 -8.90 -9.15
N ASN A 302 -29.59 -8.87 -10.36
CA ASN A 302 -28.17 -9.14 -10.61
C ASN A 302 -27.34 -7.88 -10.88
N LEU A 303 -27.92 -6.69 -10.66
CA LEU A 303 -27.23 -5.43 -10.85
C LEU A 303 -26.21 -5.17 -9.75
N GLY A 304 -25.17 -4.46 -10.16
CA GLY A 304 -24.21 -3.87 -9.26
C GLY A 304 -23.05 -4.78 -8.92
N ARG A 305 -21.96 -4.16 -8.45
CA ARG A 305 -20.74 -4.83 -8.00
C ARG A 305 -20.05 -4.00 -6.94
N VAL A 306 -19.16 -4.62 -6.19
CA VAL A 306 -18.17 -3.94 -5.37
C VAL A 306 -16.76 -4.32 -5.85
N VAL A 307 -15.96 -3.30 -6.17
CA VAL A 307 -14.53 -3.43 -6.47
C VAL A 307 -13.77 -3.00 -5.23
N TRP A 308 -12.82 -3.81 -4.77
CA TRP A 308 -12.05 -3.50 -3.56
C TRP A 308 -10.60 -3.95 -3.68
N GLY A 309 -9.73 -3.39 -2.86
CA GLY A 309 -8.31 -3.73 -2.92
C GLY A 309 -7.39 -2.69 -2.33
N GLY A 310 -6.10 -2.83 -2.62
CA GLY A 310 -5.04 -1.94 -2.15
C GLY A 310 -3.64 -2.46 -2.50
N PRO A 311 -2.58 -1.68 -2.26
CA PRO A 311 -1.20 -2.13 -2.45
C PRO A 311 -0.94 -3.49 -1.78
N GLY A 312 -0.34 -4.43 -2.50
CA GLY A 312 -0.13 -5.82 -2.04
C GLY A 312 -1.36 -6.74 -2.22
N ALA A 313 -2.55 -6.31 -1.76
CA ALA A 313 -3.79 -7.09 -1.90
C ALA A 313 -4.24 -7.25 -3.37
N GLY A 314 -3.85 -6.31 -4.24
CA GLY A 314 -4.31 -6.22 -5.62
C GLY A 314 -5.72 -5.61 -5.69
N CYS A 315 -6.37 -5.76 -6.84
CA CYS A 315 -7.74 -5.30 -7.10
C CYS A 315 -8.67 -6.50 -7.33
N LYS A 316 -9.79 -6.55 -6.62
CA LYS A 316 -10.77 -7.66 -6.56
C LYS A 316 -12.16 -7.15 -6.95
N GLY A 317 -13.06 -8.07 -7.30
CA GLY A 317 -14.43 -7.72 -7.74
C GLY A 317 -14.52 -7.02 -9.11
N LEU A 318 -13.37 -6.78 -9.78
CA LEU A 318 -13.31 -6.19 -11.10
C LEU A 318 -13.83 -7.17 -12.16
N ARG A 319 -15.14 -7.14 -12.41
CA ARG A 319 -15.79 -7.87 -13.51
C ARG A 319 -15.66 -7.07 -14.80
N VAL A 320 -14.82 -7.53 -15.72
CA VAL A 320 -14.60 -6.91 -17.05
C VAL A 320 -15.27 -7.77 -18.11
N ASP A 321 -15.92 -7.14 -19.09
CA ASP A 321 -16.44 -7.84 -20.27
C ASP A 321 -15.27 -8.41 -21.09
N GLU A 322 -15.18 -9.73 -21.25
CA GLU A 322 -14.11 -10.40 -21.99
C GLU A 322 -14.11 -10.06 -23.49
N THR A 323 -15.25 -9.59 -24.02
CA THR A 323 -15.35 -9.10 -25.40
C THR A 323 -14.76 -7.71 -25.56
N GLN A 324 -14.57 -6.99 -24.45
CA GLN A 324 -13.98 -5.66 -24.46
C GLN A 324 -12.47 -5.74 -24.69
N LYS A 325 -12.02 -5.11 -25.78
CA LYS A 325 -10.59 -4.98 -26.07
C LYS A 325 -9.94 -4.06 -25.05
N LYS A 326 -9.07 -4.62 -24.21
CA LYS A 326 -8.24 -3.84 -23.29
C LYS A 326 -7.23 -2.99 -24.06
N LEU A 327 -7.07 -1.75 -23.63
CA LEU A 327 -6.01 -0.88 -24.11
C LEU A 327 -4.63 -1.43 -23.72
N VAL A 328 -3.61 -1.10 -24.51
CA VAL A 328 -2.23 -1.57 -24.31
C VAL A 328 -1.34 -0.43 -23.85
N MET A 329 -0.33 -0.75 -23.03
CA MET A 329 0.67 0.21 -22.55
C MET A 329 2.06 -0.12 -23.11
N PRO A 330 2.85 0.87 -23.58
CA PRO A 330 2.43 2.26 -23.82
C PRO A 330 1.36 2.35 -24.94
N PRO A 331 0.60 3.45 -25.05
CA PRO A 331 -0.40 3.63 -26.11
C PRO A 331 0.21 3.38 -27.49
N THR A 332 -0.35 2.44 -28.24
CA THR A 332 0.05 2.17 -29.64
C THR A 332 -0.75 2.99 -30.66
N GLY A 333 -1.73 3.76 -30.17
CA GLY A 333 -2.58 4.67 -30.92
C GLY A 333 -2.85 5.92 -30.08
N PRO A 334 -3.93 6.68 -30.32
CA PRO A 334 -4.20 7.88 -29.54
C PRO A 334 -4.35 7.54 -28.06
N HIS A 335 -3.85 8.44 -27.22
CA HIS A 335 -4.05 8.34 -25.78
C HIS A 335 -5.55 8.56 -25.48
N VAL A 336 -6.20 7.54 -24.93
CA VAL A 336 -7.59 7.58 -24.47
C VAL A 336 -7.70 8.10 -23.03
N VAL A 337 -8.60 9.07 -22.78
CA VAL A 337 -8.77 9.77 -21.51
C VAL A 337 -10.22 9.82 -21.04
N CYS A 338 -10.44 9.76 -19.73
CA CYS A 338 -11.71 10.11 -19.09
C CYS A 338 -11.67 11.56 -18.59
N LEU A 339 -12.73 12.32 -18.83
CA LEU A 339 -12.80 13.73 -18.46
C LEU A 339 -14.05 14.02 -17.62
N ASN A 340 -13.90 14.92 -16.67
CA ASN A 340 -15.05 15.50 -15.99
C ASN A 340 -15.87 16.36 -16.97
N ARG A 341 -17.22 16.29 -16.88
CA ARG A 341 -18.14 16.99 -17.80
C ARG A 341 -18.11 18.50 -17.63
N ASN A 342 -17.68 19.02 -16.48
CA ASN A 342 -17.59 20.46 -16.27
C ASN A 342 -16.33 21.04 -16.93
N ILE A 343 -16.46 21.31 -18.23
CA ILE A 343 -15.42 21.88 -19.11
C ILE A 343 -15.24 23.40 -18.97
N ARG A 344 -15.88 24.06 -18.00
CA ARG A 344 -15.78 25.52 -17.80
C ARG A 344 -14.47 25.92 -17.12
N ASP A 345 -13.38 25.32 -17.55
CA ASP A 345 -12.04 25.60 -17.06
C ASP A 345 -11.09 25.79 -18.24
N GLU A 346 -10.41 26.93 -18.27
CA GLU A 346 -9.48 27.31 -19.33
C GLU A 346 -8.29 26.34 -19.48
N ARG A 347 -8.02 25.52 -18.47
CA ARG A 347 -6.88 24.59 -18.44
C ARG A 347 -7.07 23.35 -19.27
N GLN A 348 -8.31 22.89 -19.47
CA GLN A 348 -8.55 21.61 -20.12
C GLN A 348 -8.25 21.65 -21.62
N ALA A 349 -8.65 22.73 -22.32
CA ALA A 349 -8.46 22.81 -23.77
C ALA A 349 -6.97 22.78 -24.19
N PRO A 350 -6.05 23.54 -23.59
CA PRO A 350 -4.62 23.47 -23.92
C PRO A 350 -4.01 22.08 -23.71
N VAL A 351 -4.35 21.42 -22.59
CA VAL A 351 -3.85 20.06 -22.30
C VAL A 351 -4.39 19.05 -23.33
N MET A 352 -5.66 19.16 -23.70
CA MET A 352 -6.25 18.29 -24.72
C MET A 352 -5.65 18.53 -26.10
N GLU A 353 -5.33 19.78 -26.47
CA GLU A 353 -4.63 20.11 -27.70
C GLU A 353 -3.21 19.53 -27.74
N GLN A 354 -2.47 19.60 -26.63
CA GLN A 354 -1.12 19.05 -26.52
C GLN A 354 -1.08 17.52 -26.54
N THR A 355 -2.03 16.87 -25.88
CA THR A 355 -2.07 15.41 -25.77
C THR A 355 -2.71 14.73 -26.98
N LYS A 356 -3.59 15.46 -27.71
CA LYS A 356 -4.44 14.93 -28.80
C LYS A 356 -5.23 13.69 -28.37
N SER A 357 -5.69 13.71 -27.12
CA SER A 357 -6.34 12.55 -26.52
C SER A 357 -7.74 12.30 -27.08
N GLU A 358 -8.12 11.04 -27.22
CA GLU A 358 -9.51 10.64 -27.46
C GLU A 358 -10.28 10.55 -26.14
N VAL A 359 -11.48 11.11 -26.07
CA VAL A 359 -12.30 11.09 -24.86
C VAL A 359 -13.14 9.82 -24.83
N ALA A 360 -12.83 8.89 -23.91
CA ALA A 360 -13.61 7.67 -23.71
C ALA A 360 -14.93 7.93 -22.98
N VAL A 361 -14.88 8.77 -21.95
CA VAL A 361 -16.02 9.05 -21.06
C VAL A 361 -15.98 10.52 -20.68
N LEU A 362 -17.15 11.16 -20.66
CA LEU A 362 -17.37 12.53 -20.21
C LEU A 362 -18.50 12.57 -19.17
N VAL A 363 -18.16 12.36 -17.89
CA VAL A 363 -19.11 12.33 -16.76
C VAL A 363 -18.49 13.02 -15.54
N SER A 364 -19.32 13.52 -14.62
CA SER A 364 -18.88 14.13 -13.36
C SER A 364 -18.86 13.12 -12.20
N ALA A 365 -18.36 11.91 -12.44
CA ALA A 365 -18.25 10.83 -11.45
C ALA A 365 -16.82 10.29 -11.41
N THR A 366 -16.06 10.66 -10.37
CA THR A 366 -14.62 10.36 -10.27
C THR A 366 -14.39 8.87 -10.03
N GLY A 367 -15.24 8.23 -9.23
CA GLY A 367 -15.28 6.80 -9.00
C GLY A 367 -15.40 5.98 -10.28
N TYR A 368 -16.28 6.39 -11.18
CA TYR A 368 -16.44 5.74 -12.47
C TYR A 368 -15.21 5.89 -13.37
N HIS A 369 -14.49 7.01 -13.29
CA HIS A 369 -13.23 7.16 -14.00
C HIS A 369 -12.19 6.12 -13.55
N TYR A 370 -12.04 5.86 -12.25
CA TYR A 370 -11.13 4.80 -11.79
C TYR A 370 -11.54 3.43 -12.30
N LEU A 371 -12.84 3.12 -12.33
CA LEU A 371 -13.33 1.87 -12.92
C LEU A 371 -12.95 1.77 -14.40
N CYS A 372 -13.08 2.86 -15.18
CA CYS A 372 -12.63 2.89 -16.57
C CYS A 372 -11.13 2.57 -16.72
N LEU A 373 -10.29 3.10 -15.83
CA LEU A 373 -8.85 2.85 -15.84
C LEU A 373 -8.52 1.40 -15.47
N LEU A 374 -9.09 0.90 -14.37
CA LEU A 374 -8.88 -0.47 -13.89
C LEU A 374 -9.34 -1.52 -14.90
N GLU A 375 -10.42 -1.25 -15.63
CA GLU A 375 -10.95 -2.10 -16.70
C GLU A 375 -10.12 -2.04 -18.00
N GLY A 376 -9.20 -1.09 -18.12
CA GLY A 376 -8.40 -0.84 -19.32
C GLY A 376 -9.19 -0.19 -20.46
N ARG A 377 -10.20 0.64 -20.13
CA ARG A 377 -11.01 1.42 -21.08
C ARG A 377 -10.45 2.80 -21.38
N ALA A 378 -9.59 3.32 -20.50
CA ALA A 378 -8.84 4.56 -20.69
C ALA A 378 -7.43 4.40 -20.10
N HIS A 379 -6.49 5.24 -20.53
CA HIS A 379 -5.14 5.26 -19.98
C HIS A 379 -5.00 6.25 -18.81
N SER A 380 -5.74 7.35 -18.84
CA SER A 380 -5.76 8.35 -17.76
C SER A 380 -7.15 9.00 -17.56
N ALA A 381 -7.30 9.69 -16.44
CA ALA A 381 -8.46 10.50 -16.11
C ALA A 381 -8.01 11.85 -15.56
N MET A 382 -8.71 12.92 -15.89
CA MET A 382 -8.32 14.29 -15.50
C MET A 382 -9.51 15.11 -15.00
N LEU A 383 -9.25 15.85 -13.91
CA LEU A 383 -10.09 16.91 -13.38
C LEU A 383 -9.19 18.13 -13.15
N LEU A 384 -9.07 18.99 -14.16
CA LEU A 384 -8.20 20.16 -14.10
C LEU A 384 -8.88 21.35 -13.44
N ARG A 385 -9.46 21.16 -12.24
CA ARG A 385 -10.07 22.22 -11.42
C ARG A 385 -10.17 21.88 -9.94
N LYS A 386 -10.25 22.90 -9.08
CA LYS A 386 -10.56 22.74 -7.65
C LYS A 386 -12.02 22.31 -7.51
N ALA A 387 -12.26 21.00 -7.50
CA ALA A 387 -13.58 20.43 -7.34
C ALA A 387 -13.57 19.13 -6.52
N SER A 388 -12.61 18.23 -6.78
CA SER A 388 -12.48 16.99 -6.00
C SER A 388 -12.05 17.25 -4.56
N LYS A 389 -12.37 16.31 -3.68
CA LYS A 389 -12.00 16.26 -2.26
C LYS A 389 -11.35 14.90 -1.96
N LYS A 390 -10.99 14.66 -0.69
CA LYS A 390 -10.30 13.42 -0.31
C LYS A 390 -11.16 12.17 -0.51
N TRP A 391 -12.47 12.25 -0.35
CA TRP A 391 -13.38 11.13 -0.60
C TRP A 391 -13.45 10.72 -2.07
N ASP A 392 -13.39 11.67 -3.01
CA ASP A 392 -13.28 11.38 -4.46
C ASP A 392 -12.01 10.61 -4.85
N THR A 393 -10.93 10.70 -4.05
CA THR A 393 -9.59 10.29 -4.49
C THR A 393 -9.00 9.14 -3.70
N CYS A 394 -9.31 9.02 -2.41
CA CYS A 394 -8.70 8.03 -1.52
C CYS A 394 -8.91 6.59 -2.01
N ALA A 395 -10.15 6.21 -2.31
CA ALA A 395 -10.51 4.86 -2.74
C ALA A 395 -9.85 4.51 -4.09
N GLY A 396 -9.96 5.41 -5.05
CA GLY A 396 -9.38 5.24 -6.38
C GLY A 396 -7.86 5.16 -6.37
N GLU A 397 -7.19 6.00 -5.57
CA GLU A 397 -5.74 5.96 -5.42
C GLU A 397 -5.26 4.61 -4.87
N ALA A 398 -5.87 4.11 -3.79
CA ALA A 398 -5.50 2.82 -3.21
C ALA A 398 -5.62 1.68 -4.25
N LEU A 399 -6.69 1.68 -5.05
CA LEU A 399 -6.91 0.68 -6.10
C LEU A 399 -5.93 0.82 -7.26
N LEU A 400 -5.66 2.03 -7.75
CA LEU A 400 -4.72 2.24 -8.87
C LEU A 400 -3.27 1.90 -8.47
N ARG A 401 -2.86 2.22 -7.24
CA ARG A 401 -1.53 1.82 -6.72
C ARG A 401 -1.37 0.31 -6.69
N SER A 402 -2.45 -0.45 -6.48
CA SER A 402 -2.41 -1.91 -6.49
C SER A 402 -2.08 -2.52 -7.86
N VAL A 403 -2.22 -1.74 -8.94
CA VAL A 403 -1.96 -2.17 -10.32
C VAL A 403 -0.82 -1.39 -11.00
N GLY A 404 -0.07 -0.57 -10.24
CA GLY A 404 1.06 0.21 -10.75
C GLY A 404 0.70 1.58 -11.35
N GLY A 405 -0.55 2.01 -11.19
CA GLY A 405 -1.03 3.35 -11.54
C GLY A 405 -0.77 4.38 -10.45
N ALA A 406 -1.22 5.62 -10.70
CA ALA A 406 -1.04 6.74 -9.80
C ALA A 406 -2.24 7.70 -9.82
N VAL A 407 -2.44 8.38 -8.70
CA VAL A 407 -3.35 9.50 -8.54
C VAL A 407 -2.59 10.60 -7.80
N THR A 408 -2.66 11.81 -8.34
CA THR A 408 -2.02 13.00 -7.78
C THR A 408 -2.89 14.20 -8.05
N ASP A 409 -2.46 15.37 -7.57
CA ASP A 409 -2.93 16.61 -8.15
C ASP A 409 -2.50 16.75 -9.62
N THR A 410 -2.92 17.84 -10.26
CA THR A 410 -2.67 18.04 -11.70
C THR A 410 -1.20 18.23 -12.08
N VAL A 411 -0.29 18.41 -11.11
CA VAL A 411 1.16 18.52 -11.36
C VAL A 411 1.99 17.47 -10.63
N GLY A 412 1.38 16.33 -10.33
CA GLY A 412 2.13 15.18 -9.85
C GLY A 412 2.46 15.21 -8.36
N ARG A 413 1.91 16.15 -7.58
CA ARG A 413 2.06 16.17 -6.12
C ARG A 413 1.04 15.26 -5.47
N ARG A 414 1.50 14.47 -4.50
CA ARG A 414 0.66 13.50 -3.79
C ARG A 414 -0.24 14.19 -2.78
N TYR A 415 -1.45 13.68 -2.62
CA TYR A 415 -2.34 14.15 -1.56
C TYR A 415 -1.86 13.67 -0.19
N ASN A 416 -2.16 14.46 0.84
CA ASN A 416 -2.05 14.04 2.23
C ASN A 416 -3.45 13.68 2.75
N TYR A 417 -3.68 12.39 2.99
CA TYR A 417 -4.92 11.87 3.59
C TYR A 417 -4.89 11.82 5.13
N ASP A 418 -3.97 12.57 5.70
CA ASP A 418 -3.81 12.82 7.13
C ASP A 418 -3.68 14.33 7.31
N CYS A 419 -4.70 15.01 6.79
CA CYS A 419 -4.85 16.45 6.79
C CYS A 419 -5.94 16.84 7.77
N ASP A 420 -5.90 18.06 8.28
CA ASP A 420 -7.00 18.70 8.98
C ASP A 420 -8.18 18.96 8.04
N MET A 421 -9.30 19.44 8.60
CA MET A 421 -10.51 19.78 7.86
C MET A 421 -10.28 20.76 6.68
N PRO A 422 -9.49 21.84 6.83
CA PRO A 422 -9.07 22.69 5.71
C PRO A 422 -8.33 21.98 4.57
N GLY A 423 -7.68 20.84 4.86
CA GLY A 423 -6.94 20.05 3.87
C GLY A 423 -7.78 19.05 3.08
N VAL A 424 -9.06 18.90 3.40
CA VAL A 424 -9.96 17.96 2.70
C VAL A 424 -10.17 18.33 1.22
N PRO A 425 -10.34 19.59 0.81
CA PRO A 425 -10.44 19.94 -0.61
C PRO A 425 -9.13 19.69 -1.38
N ASN A 426 -9.21 19.09 -2.55
CA ASN A 426 -8.06 18.97 -3.47
C ASN A 426 -7.95 20.26 -4.30
N VAL A 427 -7.22 21.23 -3.77
CA VAL A 427 -7.13 22.58 -4.36
C VAL A 427 -6.48 22.61 -5.75
N CYS A 428 -5.67 21.60 -6.06
CA CYS A 428 -4.91 21.51 -7.30
C CYS A 428 -5.47 20.50 -8.32
N GLY A 429 -6.77 20.22 -8.23
CA GLY A 429 -7.45 19.27 -9.12
C GLY A 429 -6.89 17.87 -8.96
N MET A 430 -7.14 16.99 -9.94
CA MET A 430 -6.75 15.59 -9.91
C MET A 430 -6.31 15.11 -11.30
N ALA A 431 -5.23 14.32 -11.34
CA ALA A 431 -4.85 13.48 -12.46
C ALA A 431 -4.73 12.03 -11.97
N ALA A 432 -5.18 11.08 -12.78
CA ALA A 432 -5.07 9.66 -12.51
C ALA A 432 -4.61 8.91 -13.75
N SER A 433 -3.78 7.87 -13.61
CA SER A 433 -3.33 7.06 -14.75
C SER A 433 -3.07 5.62 -14.35
N ILE A 434 -3.26 4.69 -15.29
CA ILE A 434 -3.04 3.26 -15.05
C ILE A 434 -1.55 2.85 -14.99
N ASP A 435 -0.67 3.73 -15.46
CA ASP A 435 0.79 3.55 -15.47
C ASP A 435 1.48 4.83 -14.98
N ILE A 436 2.49 4.69 -14.14
CA ILE A 436 3.22 5.81 -13.56
C ILE A 436 4.08 6.58 -14.57
N ASP A 437 4.69 5.95 -15.57
CA ASP A 437 5.52 6.70 -16.54
C ASP A 437 4.63 7.58 -17.41
N LEU A 438 3.48 7.04 -17.86
CA LEU A 438 2.43 7.85 -18.48
C LEU A 438 2.02 9.02 -17.57
N HIS A 439 1.80 8.73 -16.29
CA HIS A 439 1.36 9.72 -15.32
C HIS A 439 2.35 10.87 -15.16
N LEU A 440 3.65 10.56 -15.05
CA LEU A 440 4.71 11.54 -14.89
C LEU A 440 4.91 12.37 -16.16
N GLU A 441 4.87 11.75 -17.35
CA GLU A 441 4.90 12.50 -18.60
C GLU A 441 3.69 13.44 -18.73
N LEU A 442 2.49 12.96 -18.38
CA LEU A 442 1.27 13.76 -18.41
C LEU A 442 1.33 14.95 -17.44
N THR A 443 1.68 14.71 -16.17
CA THR A 443 1.64 15.74 -15.12
C THR A 443 2.80 16.73 -15.22
N HIS A 444 4.05 16.25 -15.33
CA HIS A 444 5.25 17.09 -15.26
C HIS A 444 5.69 17.65 -16.62
N SER A 445 5.43 16.93 -17.72
CA SER A 445 5.89 17.37 -19.05
C SER A 445 4.82 18.05 -19.89
N ILE A 446 3.53 17.88 -19.56
CA ILE A 446 2.42 18.44 -20.33
C ILE A 446 1.56 19.36 -19.47
N ILE A 447 0.84 18.84 -18.47
CA ILE A 447 -0.14 19.61 -17.70
C ILE A 447 0.53 20.80 -17.02
N GLN A 448 1.63 20.57 -16.29
CA GLN A 448 2.37 21.64 -15.61
C GLN A 448 2.72 22.78 -16.58
N LYS A 449 3.31 22.45 -17.74
CA LYS A 449 3.75 23.45 -18.73
C LYS A 449 2.60 24.23 -19.36
N GLU A 450 1.47 23.58 -19.62
CA GLU A 450 0.32 24.28 -20.21
C GLU A 450 -0.34 25.22 -19.22
N ILE A 451 -0.44 24.82 -17.95
CA ILE A 451 -1.07 25.68 -16.96
C ILE A 451 -0.14 26.82 -16.51
N GLU A 452 1.19 26.61 -16.47
CA GLU A 452 2.16 27.69 -16.22
C GLU A 452 2.02 28.88 -17.19
N LYS A 453 1.51 28.66 -18.40
CA LYS A 453 1.29 29.71 -19.41
C LYS A 453 0.04 30.55 -19.16
N LEU A 454 -0.90 30.07 -18.34
CA LEU A 454 -2.21 30.71 -18.20
C LEU A 454 -2.17 31.96 -17.31
N GLU A 455 -1.03 32.30 -16.71
CA GLU A 455 -0.81 33.42 -15.77
C GLU A 455 -1.78 33.45 -14.56
N SER A 456 -2.72 32.50 -14.48
CA SER A 456 -3.62 32.31 -13.36
C SER A 456 -2.84 31.75 -12.17
N LEU A 457 -3.17 32.26 -10.97
CA LEU A 457 -2.59 31.81 -9.70
C LEU A 457 -3.05 30.40 -9.39
N TYR A 458 -2.49 29.41 -10.10
CA TYR A 458 -2.67 28.03 -9.73
C TYR A 458 -1.67 27.66 -8.63
N PRO A 459 -2.08 26.91 -7.59
CA PRO A 459 -1.27 26.76 -6.38
C PRO A 459 -0.11 25.75 -6.57
N TYR A 460 0.82 25.99 -7.50
CA TYR A 460 1.95 25.08 -7.78
C TYR A 460 2.96 25.00 -6.65
N ASP A 461 3.23 26.14 -6.01
CA ASP A 461 4.15 26.25 -4.88
C ASP A 461 3.42 26.51 -3.56
N VAL A 462 2.09 26.43 -3.56
CA VAL A 462 1.32 26.66 -2.34
C VAL A 462 1.47 25.45 -1.43
N GLU A 463 2.14 25.66 -0.31
CA GLU A 463 2.08 24.74 0.82
C GLU A 463 0.63 24.70 1.31
N CYS A 464 0.02 23.52 1.23
CA CYS A 464 -1.35 23.27 1.62
C CYS A 464 -1.39 21.94 2.38
N SER A 465 -2.14 21.87 3.48
CA SER A 465 -2.29 20.65 4.27
C SER A 465 -2.87 19.47 3.48
N SER A 466 -3.52 19.76 2.35
CA SER A 466 -4.07 18.79 1.39
C SER A 466 -3.02 18.03 0.56
N ILE A 467 -1.77 18.53 0.49
CA ILE A 467 -0.68 17.99 -0.31
C ILE A 467 0.43 17.50 0.62
N LYS A 468 0.96 16.31 0.34
CA LYS A 468 2.07 15.75 1.10
C LYS A 468 3.35 16.48 0.72
N GLN A 469 4.13 16.88 1.72
CA GLN A 469 5.45 17.48 1.48
C GLN A 469 6.36 16.45 0.81
N PRO A 470 6.99 16.76 -0.33
CA PRO A 470 7.86 15.82 -1.01
C PRO A 470 9.04 15.39 -0.12
N ILE A 471 9.30 14.09 -0.06
CA ILE A 471 10.43 13.48 0.66
C ILE A 471 11.76 14.02 0.10
N LEU A 472 11.84 14.20 -1.23
CA LEU A 472 13.01 14.60 -1.99
C LEU A 472 12.86 16.02 -2.57
N LYS A 473 12.22 16.95 -1.84
CA LYS A 473 11.98 18.35 -2.26
C LYS A 473 13.22 19.05 -2.84
N GLU A 474 14.40 18.82 -2.25
CA GLU A 474 15.66 19.38 -2.76
C GLU A 474 16.13 18.75 -4.07
N ALA A 475 15.84 17.46 -4.30
CA ALA A 475 16.21 16.76 -5.53
C ALA A 475 15.46 17.32 -6.73
N TYR A 476 14.16 17.56 -6.57
CA TYR A 476 13.32 18.22 -7.58
C TYR A 476 13.89 19.57 -8.01
N ARG A 477 14.28 20.42 -7.06
CA ARG A 477 14.87 21.75 -7.36
C ARG A 477 16.22 21.67 -8.08
N LYS A 478 16.93 20.56 -7.94
CA LYS A 478 18.27 20.34 -8.49
C LYS A 478 18.26 19.43 -9.73
N ASN A 479 17.09 18.97 -10.18
CA ASN A 479 16.89 17.99 -11.27
C ASN A 479 17.84 16.79 -11.14
N VAL A 480 17.88 16.20 -9.94
CA VAL A 480 18.81 15.10 -9.67
C VAL A 480 18.34 13.85 -10.41
N ALA A 481 19.19 13.35 -11.30
CA ALA A 481 19.09 12.00 -11.82
C ALA A 481 19.74 11.02 -10.82
N PHE A 482 18.92 10.19 -10.19
CA PHE A 482 19.41 9.22 -9.21
C PHE A 482 20.10 8.03 -9.88
N LYS A 483 21.16 7.54 -9.22
CA LYS A 483 21.93 6.36 -9.65
C LYS A 483 21.63 5.13 -8.80
N ALA A 484 21.32 5.31 -7.52
CA ALA A 484 20.97 4.21 -6.65
C ALA A 484 20.07 4.57 -5.48
N LEU A 485 19.32 3.55 -5.03
CA LEU A 485 18.67 3.46 -3.73
C LEU A 485 19.46 2.46 -2.87
N SER A 486 19.92 2.91 -1.71
CA SER A 486 20.49 2.06 -0.66
C SER A 486 19.50 1.95 0.50
N VAL A 487 19.24 0.74 1.00
CA VAL A 487 18.19 0.52 2.01
C VAL A 487 18.72 -0.32 3.16
N ASP A 488 18.42 0.03 4.40
CA ASP A 488 18.64 -0.89 5.53
C ASP A 488 17.69 -2.09 5.47
N ALA A 489 18.14 -3.24 5.99
CA ALA A 489 17.29 -4.41 6.12
C ALA A 489 16.37 -4.30 7.36
N GLY A 490 16.97 -4.32 8.55
CA GLY A 490 16.22 -4.35 9.81
C GLY A 490 15.51 -3.06 10.12
N GLY A 491 14.27 -3.15 10.61
CA GLY A 491 13.49 -1.96 10.98
C GLY A 491 12.96 -1.18 9.77
N VAL A 492 13.47 -1.47 8.57
CA VAL A 492 13.16 -0.81 7.31
C VAL A 492 12.57 -1.79 6.32
N LEU A 493 13.40 -2.47 5.51
CA LEU A 493 12.93 -3.38 4.46
C LEU A 493 12.24 -4.63 5.01
N VAL A 494 12.74 -5.16 6.12
CA VAL A 494 12.16 -6.30 6.82
C VAL A 494 12.04 -6.04 8.32
N THR A 495 10.88 -6.37 8.89
CA THR A 495 10.62 -6.29 10.33
C THR A 495 10.05 -7.62 10.83
N PRO A 496 10.27 -8.01 12.10
CA PRO A 496 9.60 -9.18 12.66
C PRO A 496 8.07 -9.05 12.58
N ALA A 497 7.38 -10.08 12.08
CA ALA A 497 5.92 -10.10 11.98
C ALA A 497 5.21 -10.08 13.35
N ARG A 498 5.92 -10.53 14.39
CA ARG A 498 5.50 -10.48 15.79
C ARG A 498 6.53 -9.72 16.60
N ALA A 499 6.10 -9.07 17.67
CA ALA A 499 7.02 -8.36 18.54
C ALA A 499 8.06 -9.33 19.13
N VAL A 500 9.34 -8.99 18.99
CA VAL A 500 10.46 -9.88 19.34
C VAL A 500 10.37 -10.37 20.78
N HIS A 501 9.95 -9.51 21.70
CA HIS A 501 9.84 -9.83 23.11
C HIS A 501 8.71 -10.83 23.43
N ASP A 502 7.60 -10.80 22.69
CA ASP A 502 6.53 -11.80 22.82
C ASP A 502 7.01 -13.16 22.33
N VAL A 503 7.69 -13.20 21.18
CA VAL A 503 8.27 -14.43 20.63
C VAL A 503 9.26 -15.05 21.62
N TYR A 504 10.10 -14.23 22.25
CA TYR A 504 11.07 -14.70 23.24
C TYR A 504 10.39 -15.25 24.49
N ALA A 505 9.36 -14.57 25.02
CA ALA A 505 8.61 -15.06 26.18
C ALA A 505 7.89 -16.39 25.90
N ASP A 506 7.32 -16.57 24.71
CA ASP A 506 6.67 -17.83 24.32
C ASP A 506 7.66 -19.00 24.19
N HIS A 507 8.82 -18.75 23.58
CA HIS A 507 9.88 -19.76 23.49
C HIS A 507 10.45 -20.06 24.89
N ALA A 508 10.68 -19.04 25.72
CA ALA A 508 11.16 -19.19 27.09
C ALA A 508 10.31 -20.18 27.90
N LYS A 509 8.98 -20.03 27.86
CA LYS A 509 8.03 -20.95 28.52
C LYS A 509 8.18 -22.38 28.03
N THR A 510 8.35 -22.58 26.73
CA THR A 510 8.51 -23.91 26.10
C THR A 510 9.78 -24.62 26.60
N TYR A 511 10.84 -23.87 26.88
CA TYR A 511 12.13 -24.38 27.38
C TYR A 511 12.30 -24.26 28.91
N GLY A 512 11.20 -24.09 29.66
CA GLY A 512 11.20 -24.12 31.13
C GLY A 512 11.70 -22.85 31.82
N PHE A 513 11.68 -21.70 31.13
CA PHE A 513 11.96 -20.38 31.69
C PHE A 513 10.63 -19.60 31.88
N SER A 514 9.77 -20.12 32.76
CA SER A 514 8.38 -19.64 32.93
C SER A 514 8.25 -18.21 33.48
N ASP A 515 9.29 -17.71 34.16
CA ASP A 515 9.30 -16.37 34.76
C ASP A 515 9.63 -15.25 33.76
N VAL A 516 9.91 -15.59 32.50
CA VAL A 516 10.21 -14.63 31.44
C VAL A 516 8.91 -14.03 30.90
N THR A 517 8.75 -12.72 31.05
CA THR A 517 7.63 -11.96 30.48
C THR A 517 8.11 -11.16 29.27
N PRO A 518 7.19 -10.71 28.39
CA PRO A 518 7.56 -9.82 27.29
C PRO A 518 8.28 -8.55 27.78
N GLU A 519 7.89 -7.98 28.91
CA GLU A 519 8.53 -6.80 29.51
C GLU A 519 9.96 -7.08 29.97
N SER A 520 10.20 -8.23 30.62
CA SER A 520 11.53 -8.61 31.08
C SER A 520 12.47 -8.90 29.91
N ALA A 521 11.98 -9.62 28.89
CA ALA A 521 12.72 -9.87 27.65
C ALA A 521 13.06 -8.55 26.93
N LYS A 522 12.10 -7.63 26.78
CA LYS A 522 12.31 -6.32 26.16
C LYS A 522 13.38 -5.50 26.88
N LYS A 523 13.36 -5.50 28.22
CA LYS A 523 14.35 -4.79 29.04
C LYS A 523 15.76 -5.39 28.87
N ALA A 524 15.87 -6.72 28.89
CA ALA A 524 17.15 -7.42 28.69
C ALA A 524 17.73 -7.12 27.31
N PHE A 525 16.91 -7.18 26.26
CA PHE A 525 17.30 -6.83 24.90
C PHE A 525 17.88 -5.42 24.80
N LYS A 526 17.15 -4.43 25.34
CA LYS A 526 17.60 -3.03 25.32
C LYS A 526 18.98 -2.88 26.00
N SER A 527 19.20 -3.59 27.10
CA SER A 527 20.47 -3.58 27.82
C SER A 527 21.64 -4.17 27.01
N VAL A 528 21.41 -5.26 26.29
CA VAL A 528 22.45 -5.88 25.46
C VAL A 528 22.79 -4.98 24.25
N PHE A 529 21.77 -4.42 23.58
CA PHE A 529 21.97 -3.53 22.43
C PHE A 529 22.64 -2.19 22.79
N SER A 530 22.51 -1.73 24.04
CA SER A 530 23.18 -0.53 24.54
C SER A 530 24.63 -0.75 24.96
N THR A 531 25.12 -1.99 24.95
CA THR A 531 26.51 -2.28 25.32
C THR A 531 27.45 -1.77 24.22
N PRO A 532 28.40 -0.86 24.54
CA PRO A 532 29.33 -0.33 23.55
C PRO A 532 30.23 -1.45 23.02
N LEU A 533 30.46 -1.47 21.71
CA LEU A 533 31.48 -2.31 21.08
C LEU A 533 32.80 -1.55 21.00
N SER A 534 33.92 -2.27 21.08
CA SER A 534 35.22 -1.67 20.80
C SER A 534 35.36 -1.35 19.30
N GLU A 535 36.23 -0.41 18.94
CA GLU A 535 36.33 0.15 17.58
C GLU A 535 36.59 -0.90 16.46
N ASN A 536 37.15 -2.06 16.81
CA ASN A 536 37.46 -3.16 15.89
C ASN A 536 36.57 -4.40 16.08
N GLU A 537 35.56 -4.33 16.95
CA GLU A 537 34.67 -5.44 17.25
C GLU A 537 33.38 -5.33 16.44
N LEU A 538 33.04 -6.42 15.76
CA LEU A 538 31.75 -6.55 15.06
C LEU A 538 30.75 -7.22 15.98
N ARG A 539 29.51 -6.74 15.94
CA ARG A 539 28.38 -7.39 16.61
C ARG A 539 28.16 -8.78 16.03
N TYR A 540 28.19 -8.87 14.71
CA TYR A 540 27.87 -10.10 14.00
C TYR A 540 29.13 -10.70 13.37
N VAL A 541 29.50 -11.90 13.83
CA VAL A 541 30.53 -12.74 13.20
C VAL A 541 29.86 -14.04 12.76
N GLY A 542 29.94 -14.35 11.46
CA GLY A 542 29.17 -15.45 10.86
C GLY A 542 27.66 -15.24 11.02
N ASP A 543 26.96 -16.24 11.55
CA ASP A 543 25.53 -16.21 11.85
C ASP A 543 25.19 -15.37 13.11
N GLY A 544 26.20 -14.74 13.72
CA GLY A 544 26.05 -13.90 14.91
C GLY A 544 25.74 -14.68 16.18
N ARG A 545 25.68 -16.02 16.13
CA ARG A 545 25.22 -16.89 17.22
C ARG A 545 26.02 -16.65 18.49
N GLU A 546 27.33 -16.91 18.44
CA GLU A 546 28.20 -16.83 19.60
C GLU A 546 28.64 -15.39 19.89
N SER A 547 28.74 -14.53 18.87
CA SER A 547 29.21 -13.15 19.03
C SER A 547 28.18 -12.25 19.70
N PHE A 548 26.88 -12.44 19.42
CA PHE A 548 25.82 -11.55 19.87
C PHE A 548 24.52 -12.23 20.28
N TRP A 549 23.93 -13.09 19.44
CA TRP A 549 22.58 -13.60 19.69
C TRP A 549 22.47 -14.42 20.97
N LYS A 550 23.50 -15.20 21.31
CA LYS A 550 23.58 -15.92 22.59
C LYS A 550 23.53 -14.98 23.79
N LYS A 551 24.20 -13.82 23.73
CA LYS A 551 24.14 -12.81 24.79
C LYS A 551 22.73 -12.26 24.96
N CYS A 552 22.05 -11.94 23.85
CA CYS A 552 20.65 -11.49 23.87
C CYS A 552 19.71 -12.55 24.46
N VAL A 553 19.78 -13.79 23.96
CA VAL A 553 18.92 -14.89 24.43
C VAL A 553 19.19 -15.21 25.90
N PHE A 554 20.46 -15.32 26.31
CA PHE A 554 20.80 -15.70 27.69
C PHE A 554 20.41 -14.61 28.68
N ALA A 555 20.57 -13.33 28.32
CA ALA A 555 20.11 -12.21 29.14
C ALA A 555 18.57 -12.19 29.24
N ALA A 556 17.85 -12.41 28.13
CA ALA A 556 16.39 -12.42 28.12
C ALA A 556 15.78 -13.60 28.90
N LEU A 557 16.43 -14.76 28.85
CA LEU A 557 16.00 -15.97 29.55
C LEU A 557 16.49 -16.04 31.01
N ASN A 558 17.38 -15.13 31.42
CA ASN A 558 18.08 -15.18 32.70
C ASN A 558 18.79 -16.53 32.93
N VAL A 559 19.56 -16.99 31.92
CA VAL A 559 20.28 -18.28 31.97
C VAL A 559 21.32 -18.26 33.08
N ASP A 560 21.27 -19.28 33.95
CA ASP A 560 22.25 -19.48 35.00
C ASP A 560 23.47 -20.22 34.44
N ALA A 561 24.57 -19.49 34.26
CA ALA A 561 25.81 -20.04 33.73
C ALA A 561 26.50 -21.06 34.67
N SER A 562 26.09 -21.15 35.93
CA SER A 562 26.61 -22.14 36.89
C SER A 562 25.82 -23.46 36.88
N ASN A 563 24.68 -23.49 36.18
CA ASN A 563 23.78 -24.64 36.11
C ASN A 563 23.80 -25.25 34.71
N GLU A 564 24.32 -26.47 34.59
CA GLU A 564 24.44 -27.19 33.31
C GLU A 564 23.10 -27.41 32.60
N ASP A 565 22.02 -27.69 33.34
CA ASP A 565 20.68 -27.85 32.76
C ASP A 565 20.14 -26.52 32.22
N SER A 566 20.35 -25.42 32.97
CA SER A 566 19.98 -24.07 32.54
C SER A 566 20.74 -23.66 31.27
N LEU A 567 22.05 -23.93 31.22
CA LEU A 567 22.88 -23.72 30.03
C LEU A 567 22.38 -24.53 28.84
N LYS A 568 22.06 -25.81 29.04
CA LYS A 568 21.57 -26.68 27.97
C LYS A 568 20.26 -26.15 27.40
N ARG A 569 19.26 -25.88 28.24
CA ARG A 569 17.95 -25.33 27.83
C ARG A 569 18.09 -23.96 27.18
N GLY A 570 19.01 -23.12 27.66
CA GLY A 570 19.33 -21.83 27.03
C GLY A 570 19.87 -21.96 25.61
N ASN A 571 20.76 -22.93 25.36
CA ASN A 571 21.26 -23.22 24.00
C ASN A 571 20.19 -23.83 23.09
N GLU A 572 19.35 -24.73 23.60
CA GLU A 572 18.23 -25.31 22.83
C GLU A 572 17.20 -24.22 22.45
N CYS A 573 16.90 -23.30 23.35
CA CYS A 573 16.04 -22.14 23.07
C CYS A 573 16.67 -21.20 22.03
N LEU A 574 17.97 -20.95 22.12
CA LEU A 574 18.72 -20.20 21.09
C LEU A 574 18.60 -20.86 19.71
N ASP A 575 18.75 -22.19 19.61
CA ASP A 575 18.58 -22.93 18.36
C ASP A 575 17.17 -22.76 17.76
N ALA A 576 16.16 -22.85 18.61
CA ALA A 576 14.77 -22.70 18.20
C ALA A 576 14.47 -21.29 17.69
N LEU A 577 14.93 -20.25 18.42
CA LEU A 577 14.76 -18.86 18.03
C LEU A 577 15.52 -18.54 16.73
N MET A 578 16.74 -19.05 16.55
CA MET A 578 17.48 -18.87 15.30
C MET A 578 16.74 -19.47 14.11
N LYS A 579 16.24 -20.70 14.23
CA LYS A 579 15.43 -21.37 13.20
C LYS A 579 14.11 -20.66 12.92
N PHE A 580 13.48 -20.11 13.95
CA PHE A 580 12.25 -19.32 13.83
C PHE A 580 12.49 -18.09 12.95
N TYR A 581 13.50 -17.28 13.24
CA TYR A 581 13.82 -16.08 12.45
C TYR A 581 14.48 -16.36 11.09
N GLU A 582 14.72 -17.62 10.73
CA GLU A 582 15.10 -18.01 9.36
C GLU A 582 13.91 -18.25 8.43
N GLN A 583 12.68 -18.33 8.97
CA GLN A 583 11.49 -18.59 8.18
C GLN A 583 10.86 -17.29 7.66
N PRO A 584 10.48 -17.21 6.38
CA PRO A 584 9.96 -15.99 5.76
C PRO A 584 8.63 -15.53 6.39
N GLU A 585 7.77 -16.44 6.85
CA GLU A 585 6.49 -16.11 7.50
C GLU A 585 6.64 -15.32 8.80
N ASN A 586 7.83 -15.31 9.40
CA ASN A 586 8.12 -14.54 10.61
C ASN A 586 8.63 -13.12 10.31
N TRP A 587 8.69 -12.75 9.03
CA TRP A 587 9.12 -11.44 8.56
C TRP A 587 8.02 -10.73 7.80
N ALA A 588 7.94 -9.44 8.07
CA ALA A 588 7.13 -8.45 7.41
C ALA A 588 7.99 -7.68 6.40
N VAL A 589 7.61 -7.65 5.12
CA VAL A 589 8.28 -6.82 4.11
C VAL A 589 7.67 -5.41 4.13
N ALA A 590 8.52 -4.40 4.02
CA ALA A 590 8.09 -3.00 3.93
C ALA A 590 7.04 -2.78 2.82
N PRO A 591 5.98 -2.00 3.08
CA PRO A 591 4.99 -1.66 2.07
C PRO A 591 5.64 -1.12 0.79
N GLY A 592 5.22 -1.68 -0.35
CA GLY A 592 5.63 -1.21 -1.67
C GLY A 592 7.05 -1.54 -2.12
N ALA A 593 7.89 -2.14 -1.27
CA ALA A 593 9.33 -2.30 -1.54
C ALA A 593 9.63 -3.05 -2.84
N ILE A 594 9.01 -4.21 -3.03
CA ILE A 594 9.27 -5.08 -4.19
C ILE A 594 8.96 -4.36 -5.51
N ASP A 595 7.77 -3.75 -5.61
CA ASP A 595 7.35 -3.07 -6.83
C ASP A 595 8.17 -1.78 -7.06
N ALA A 596 8.47 -1.04 -6.00
CA ALA A 596 9.36 0.10 -6.06
C ALA A 596 10.75 -0.28 -6.61
N PHE A 597 11.35 -1.36 -6.10
CA PHE A 597 12.69 -1.80 -6.53
C PHE A 597 12.70 -2.25 -7.99
N ARG A 598 11.70 -3.03 -8.42
CA ARG A 598 11.51 -3.40 -9.83
C ARG A 598 11.46 -2.18 -10.74
N ARG A 599 10.64 -1.20 -10.35
CA ARG A 599 10.41 0.03 -11.12
C ARG A 599 11.68 0.87 -11.22
N LEU A 600 12.41 1.06 -10.12
CA LEU A 600 13.70 1.75 -10.11
C LEU A 600 14.72 1.04 -11.01
N ARG A 601 14.87 -0.29 -10.86
CA ARG A 601 15.84 -1.08 -11.64
C ARG A 601 15.54 -1.12 -13.12
N SER A 602 14.26 -1.18 -13.50
CA SER A 602 13.85 -1.10 -14.90
C SER A 602 14.25 0.22 -15.58
N ARG A 603 14.52 1.28 -14.80
CA ARG A 603 15.00 2.59 -15.24
C ARG A 603 16.51 2.79 -15.03
N GLY A 604 17.24 1.71 -14.71
CA GLY A 604 18.69 1.75 -14.51
C GLY A 604 19.14 2.30 -13.15
N ILE A 605 18.21 2.64 -12.24
CA ILE A 605 18.53 3.02 -10.87
C ILE A 605 18.83 1.74 -10.08
N LYS A 606 20.04 1.63 -9.55
CA LYS A 606 20.48 0.45 -8.80
C LYS A 606 19.84 0.38 -7.42
N VAL A 607 19.60 -0.82 -6.92
CA VAL A 607 19.09 -1.02 -5.55
C VAL A 607 20.07 -1.89 -4.76
N VAL A 608 20.49 -1.44 -3.59
CA VAL A 608 21.39 -2.20 -2.71
C VAL A 608 20.89 -2.22 -1.27
N VAL A 609 20.90 -3.40 -0.66
CA VAL A 609 20.64 -3.54 0.78
C VAL A 609 21.93 -3.30 1.55
N THR A 610 21.96 -2.37 2.51
CA THR A 610 23.11 -2.05 3.36
C THR A 610 22.74 -2.22 4.82
N SER A 611 23.09 -3.35 5.45
CA SER A 611 22.62 -3.65 6.81
C SER A 611 23.71 -4.09 7.79
N ASN A 612 23.52 -3.69 9.05
CA ASN A 612 24.21 -4.26 10.21
C ASN A 612 23.50 -5.56 10.58
N TRP A 613 23.91 -6.67 9.97
CA TRP A 613 23.27 -7.97 10.10
C TRP A 613 24.30 -9.11 10.11
N ASP A 614 23.86 -10.29 10.52
CA ASP A 614 24.58 -11.56 10.36
C ASP A 614 24.51 -12.13 8.93
N ASP A 615 25.25 -13.21 8.67
CA ASP A 615 25.37 -13.82 7.33
C ASP A 615 24.10 -14.54 6.82
N ARG A 616 23.03 -14.61 7.63
CA ARG A 616 21.76 -15.25 7.22
C ARG A 616 20.87 -14.33 6.37
N LEU A 617 21.13 -13.02 6.36
CA LEU A 617 20.29 -12.04 5.66
C LEU A 617 20.03 -12.39 4.18
N PRO A 618 21.03 -12.76 3.35
CA PRO A 618 20.77 -13.09 1.94
C PRO A 618 19.78 -14.24 1.76
N ASN A 619 19.85 -15.28 2.60
CA ASN A 619 18.94 -16.42 2.55
C ASN A 619 17.52 -16.02 2.98
N ILE A 620 17.38 -15.14 3.98
CA ILE A 620 16.08 -14.59 4.39
C ILE A 620 15.45 -13.80 3.22
N LEU A 621 16.24 -12.92 2.58
CA LEU A 621 15.77 -12.13 1.43
C LEU A 621 15.45 -12.99 0.20
N GLU A 622 16.15 -14.10 0.00
CA GLU A 622 15.83 -15.09 -1.04
C GLU A 622 14.48 -15.74 -0.80
N LYS A 623 14.22 -16.23 0.43
CA LYS A 623 12.92 -16.83 0.79
C LYS A 623 11.76 -15.83 0.73
N LEU A 624 12.03 -14.54 0.92
CA LEU A 624 11.06 -13.45 0.77
C LEU A 624 10.88 -12.98 -0.67
N ASN A 625 11.57 -13.57 -1.65
CA ASN A 625 11.58 -13.18 -3.06
C ASN A 625 12.04 -11.73 -3.31
N ILE A 626 12.92 -11.20 -2.45
CA ILE A 626 13.49 -9.86 -2.57
C ILE A 626 14.85 -9.90 -3.28
N ILE A 627 15.57 -11.02 -3.18
CA ILE A 627 16.96 -11.11 -3.65
C ILE A 627 17.09 -10.81 -5.15
N ASP A 628 16.11 -11.22 -5.97
CA ASP A 628 16.11 -10.96 -7.41
C ASP A 628 15.70 -9.51 -7.75
N GLU A 629 15.17 -8.77 -6.77
CA GLU A 629 14.68 -7.39 -6.91
C GLU A 629 15.71 -6.33 -6.56
N VAL A 630 16.87 -6.75 -6.03
CA VAL A 630 18.00 -5.87 -5.70
C VAL A 630 19.22 -6.22 -6.57
N ASP A 631 20.14 -5.28 -6.73
CA ASP A 631 21.39 -5.50 -7.46
C ASP A 631 22.50 -6.08 -6.58
N ALA A 632 22.50 -5.79 -5.27
CA ALA A 632 23.40 -6.41 -4.30
C ALA A 632 22.85 -6.36 -2.87
N VAL A 633 23.43 -7.18 -2.00
CA VAL A 633 23.20 -7.18 -0.56
C VAL A 633 24.55 -7.08 0.17
N TYR A 634 24.72 -6.01 0.94
CA TYR A 634 25.81 -5.82 1.88
C TYR A 634 25.33 -6.10 3.30
N CYS A 635 25.94 -7.10 3.93
CA CYS A 635 25.75 -7.44 5.33
C CYS A 635 27.07 -7.22 6.08
N SER A 636 27.03 -6.61 7.26
CA SER A 636 28.23 -6.27 8.04
C SER A 636 29.06 -7.49 8.45
N ALA A 637 28.45 -8.64 8.76
CA ALA A 637 29.19 -9.87 9.08
C ALA A 637 30.09 -10.36 7.93
N VAL A 638 29.69 -10.10 6.69
CA VAL A 638 30.48 -10.44 5.49
C VAL A 638 31.40 -9.28 5.10
N GLY A 639 30.89 -8.05 5.21
CA GLY A 639 31.56 -6.83 4.79
C GLY A 639 32.64 -6.33 5.75
N GLY A 640 32.64 -6.81 6.99
CA GLY A 640 33.64 -6.49 8.01
C GLY A 640 33.50 -5.10 8.65
N PHE A 641 32.46 -4.34 8.32
CA PHE A 641 32.20 -3.01 8.85
C PHE A 641 30.70 -2.79 9.08
N GLU A 642 30.36 -2.27 10.25
CA GLU A 642 28.99 -1.84 10.60
C GLU A 642 28.80 -0.35 10.37
N LYS A 643 27.63 0.04 9.86
CA LYS A 643 27.15 1.42 9.92
C LYS A 643 27.20 1.92 11.37
N PRO A 644 27.68 3.16 11.65
CA PRO A 644 27.89 4.26 10.71
C PRO A 644 29.29 4.28 10.06
N HIS A 645 30.11 3.24 10.20
CA HIS A 645 31.48 3.25 9.70
C HIS A 645 31.52 3.52 8.18
N PRO A 646 32.36 4.45 7.67
CA PRO A 646 32.37 4.87 6.27
C PRO A 646 32.52 3.74 5.25
N ASN A 647 33.29 2.69 5.61
CA ASN A 647 33.51 1.55 4.72
C ASN A 647 32.26 0.68 4.53
N ALA A 648 31.28 0.70 5.43
CA ALA A 648 30.03 -0.04 5.24
C ALA A 648 29.29 0.48 3.99
N PHE A 649 29.10 1.80 3.91
CA PHE A 649 28.48 2.45 2.75
C PHE A 649 29.33 2.33 1.48
N LYS A 650 30.64 2.61 1.56
CA LYS A 650 31.52 2.54 0.38
C LYS A 650 31.59 1.14 -0.23
N ARG A 651 31.66 0.10 0.60
CA ARG A 651 31.69 -1.29 0.12
C ARG A 651 30.34 -1.72 -0.45
N SER A 652 29.25 -1.28 0.18
CA SER A 652 27.91 -1.52 -0.34
C SER A 652 27.69 -0.88 -1.71
N LEU A 653 28.03 0.39 -1.88
CA LEU A 653 27.92 1.09 -3.17
C LEU A 653 28.88 0.52 -4.23
N ALA A 654 30.08 0.12 -3.84
CA ALA A 654 31.01 -0.55 -4.75
C ALA A 654 30.46 -1.89 -5.28
N ALA A 655 29.60 -2.59 -4.53
CA ALA A 655 28.99 -3.85 -4.97
C ALA A 655 27.96 -3.66 -6.11
N ILE A 656 27.52 -2.43 -6.35
CA ILE A 656 26.64 -2.03 -7.47
C ILE A 656 27.34 -1.09 -8.45
N ASP A 657 28.67 -1.16 -8.52
CA ASP A 657 29.53 -0.41 -9.43
C ASP A 657 29.55 1.12 -9.20
N ILE A 658 29.13 1.61 -8.02
CA ILE A 658 29.22 3.02 -7.65
C ILE A 658 30.47 3.23 -6.76
N THR A 659 31.56 3.66 -7.38
CA THR A 659 32.87 3.84 -6.72
C THR A 659 33.37 5.28 -6.72
N ASP A 660 32.91 6.12 -7.64
CA ASP A 660 33.21 7.55 -7.64
C ASP A 660 32.43 8.25 -6.51
N LYS A 661 33.12 9.01 -5.67
CA LYS A 661 32.51 9.80 -4.60
C LYS A 661 31.56 10.87 -5.12
N ASN A 662 31.76 11.38 -6.34
CA ASN A 662 30.85 12.35 -6.94
C ASN A 662 29.45 11.76 -7.16
N ASP A 663 29.38 10.46 -7.46
CA ASP A 663 28.13 9.75 -7.71
C ASP A 663 27.31 9.53 -6.44
N PHE A 664 27.93 9.62 -5.26
CA PHE A 664 27.24 9.45 -3.98
C PHE A 664 26.17 10.53 -3.78
N LYS A 665 26.34 11.71 -4.38
CA LYS A 665 25.32 12.78 -4.38
C LYS A 665 24.02 12.39 -5.11
N SER A 666 24.08 11.40 -6.00
CA SER A 666 22.94 10.82 -6.72
C SER A 666 22.44 9.52 -6.07
N VAL A 667 22.75 9.28 -4.80
CA VAL A 667 22.29 8.12 -4.03
C VAL A 667 21.32 8.58 -2.95
N VAL A 668 20.24 7.81 -2.78
CA VAL A 668 19.35 7.88 -1.62
C VAL A 668 19.67 6.73 -0.69
N HIS A 669 19.86 6.99 0.61
CA HIS A 669 19.90 5.96 1.64
C HIS A 669 18.66 6.03 2.52
N VAL A 670 18.04 4.89 2.82
CA VAL A 670 16.86 4.76 3.69
C VAL A 670 17.19 3.87 4.87
N GLY A 671 16.97 4.35 6.10
CA GLY A 671 17.30 3.63 7.34
C GLY A 671 16.46 4.09 8.53
N ASP A 672 16.46 3.35 9.65
CA ASP A 672 15.65 3.65 10.84
C ASP A 672 16.45 4.36 11.95
N SER A 673 17.78 4.37 11.85
CA SER A 673 18.68 4.92 12.87
C SER A 673 19.24 6.29 12.47
N ASP A 674 19.02 7.30 13.31
CA ASP A 674 19.63 8.62 13.13
C ASP A 674 21.16 8.52 13.06
N VAL A 675 21.76 7.67 13.90
CA VAL A 675 23.21 7.51 13.97
C VAL A 675 23.73 6.63 12.84
N ASN A 676 23.23 5.39 12.74
CA ASN A 676 23.82 4.41 11.83
C ASN A 676 23.53 4.78 10.37
N ASP A 677 22.32 5.25 10.08
CA ASP A 677 21.86 5.41 8.71
C ASP A 677 21.92 6.85 8.25
N ILE A 678 21.34 7.77 9.03
CA ILE A 678 21.22 9.17 8.60
C ILE A 678 22.58 9.86 8.66
N PHE A 679 23.17 9.98 9.85
CA PHE A 679 24.49 10.59 10.00
C PHE A 679 25.58 9.74 9.32
N GLY A 680 25.49 8.41 9.39
CA GLY A 680 26.41 7.51 8.69
C GLY A 680 26.47 7.75 7.18
N ALA A 681 25.32 7.83 6.51
CA ALA A 681 25.25 8.08 5.07
C ALA A 681 25.71 9.50 4.70
N GLN A 682 25.28 10.51 5.46
CA GLN A 682 25.66 11.91 5.23
C GLN A 682 27.19 12.10 5.35
N ASN A 683 27.82 11.48 6.35
CA ASN A 683 29.26 11.58 6.59
C ASN A 683 30.12 11.00 5.46
N VAL A 684 29.59 10.09 4.65
CA VAL A 684 30.31 9.56 3.47
C VAL A 684 30.02 10.35 2.19
N GLY A 685 29.10 11.32 2.24
CA GLY A 685 28.72 12.16 1.09
C GLY A 685 27.56 11.61 0.27
N ILE A 686 26.74 10.70 0.81
CA ILE A 686 25.48 10.30 0.17
C ILE A 686 24.54 11.52 0.16
N GLY A 687 23.95 11.80 -1.01
CA GLY A 687 23.21 13.04 -1.26
C GLY A 687 21.94 13.18 -0.42
N TYR A 688 21.24 12.07 -0.19
CA TYR A 688 19.95 12.05 0.49
C TYR A 688 19.91 10.88 1.48
N ALA A 689 19.62 11.16 2.75
CA ALA A 689 19.45 10.16 3.79
C ALA A 689 18.06 10.34 4.43
N ILE A 690 17.21 9.33 4.28
CA ILE A 690 15.80 9.36 4.65
C ILE A 690 15.56 8.43 5.83
N LYS A 691 14.87 8.95 6.85
CA LYS A 691 14.46 8.16 8.01
C LYS A 691 13.20 7.37 7.67
N TRP A 692 13.25 6.07 7.87
CA TRP A 692 12.12 5.17 7.71
C TRP A 692 11.30 5.11 8.99
N GLY A 693 10.00 5.39 8.87
CA GLY A 693 9.13 5.53 10.03
C GLY A 693 9.48 6.72 10.94
N GLY A 694 8.51 7.14 11.76
CA GLY A 694 8.70 8.24 12.71
C GLY A 694 7.41 9.01 12.99
N ASP A 695 7.41 9.72 14.11
CA ASP A 695 6.35 10.65 14.49
C ASP A 695 6.40 11.91 13.60
N ARG A 696 5.32 12.19 12.87
CA ARG A 696 5.20 13.35 11.96
C ARG A 696 5.35 14.68 12.71
N GLU A 697 5.00 14.74 13.99
CA GLU A 697 5.05 15.97 14.78
C GLU A 697 6.48 16.38 15.19
N ASN A 698 7.41 15.41 15.28
CA ASN A 698 8.75 15.64 15.81
C ASN A 698 9.88 15.47 14.78
N ALA A 699 9.55 15.21 13.51
CA ALA A 699 10.56 14.87 12.53
C ALA A 699 11.18 16.13 11.88
N ARG A 700 12.48 16.35 12.12
CA ARG A 700 13.32 17.25 11.30
C ARG A 700 13.55 16.72 9.87
N VAL A 701 13.03 15.53 9.55
CA VAL A 701 13.19 14.77 8.30
C VAL A 701 11.83 14.17 7.94
N THR A 702 11.32 14.35 6.72
CA THR A 702 10.04 13.76 6.29
C THR A 702 10.13 12.23 6.30
N PRO A 703 9.37 11.50 7.17
CA PRO A 703 9.47 10.04 7.23
C PRO A 703 8.83 9.39 6.01
N ALA A 704 9.47 8.35 5.48
CA ALA A 704 8.89 7.48 4.46
C ALA A 704 8.18 6.28 5.14
N PHE A 705 7.00 5.93 4.64
CA PHE A 705 6.20 4.79 5.11
C PHE A 705 5.95 3.73 4.01
N ASP A 706 6.06 4.15 2.74
CA ASP A 706 5.86 3.31 1.57
C ASP A 706 6.99 3.56 0.56
N PHE A 707 7.65 2.50 0.11
CA PHE A 707 8.71 2.60 -0.89
C PHE A 707 8.19 3.02 -2.27
N GLN A 708 6.91 2.80 -2.60
CA GLN A 708 6.35 3.28 -3.87
C GLN A 708 6.38 4.81 -3.94
N GLU A 709 6.11 5.49 -2.83
CA GLU A 709 6.16 6.95 -2.78
C GLU A 709 7.58 7.46 -3.04
N LEU A 710 8.57 6.89 -2.36
CA LEU A 710 9.97 7.25 -2.57
C LEU A 710 10.43 6.95 -4.01
N ALA A 711 10.05 5.79 -4.56
CA ALA A 711 10.38 5.44 -5.93
C ALA A 711 9.76 6.41 -6.93
N ASP A 712 8.51 6.81 -6.73
CA ASP A 712 7.85 7.81 -7.57
C ASP A 712 8.60 9.13 -7.54
N GLU A 713 9.01 9.61 -6.37
CA GLU A 713 9.76 10.87 -6.26
C GLU A 713 11.16 10.77 -6.89
N MET A 714 11.86 9.63 -6.72
CA MET A 714 13.15 9.40 -7.37
C MET A 714 13.01 9.39 -8.91
N ILE A 715 11.92 8.82 -9.44
CA ILE A 715 11.67 8.78 -10.87
C ILE A 715 11.26 10.17 -11.37
N ALA A 716 10.34 10.85 -10.68
CA ALA A 716 9.81 12.16 -11.03
C ALA A 716 10.87 13.27 -11.01
N SER A 717 11.88 13.18 -10.13
CA SER A 717 13.03 14.09 -10.08
C SER A 717 13.79 14.18 -11.41
N ALA A 718 13.72 13.16 -12.27
CA ALA A 718 14.29 13.19 -13.62
C ALA A 718 13.39 13.86 -14.68
N TYR A 719 12.08 13.98 -14.41
CA TYR A 719 11.11 14.65 -15.28
C TYR A 719 10.94 16.13 -14.94
N ALA A 720 11.22 16.53 -13.70
CA ALA A 720 11.18 17.92 -13.28
C ALA A 720 12.15 18.77 -14.14
N PHE A 721 11.59 19.79 -14.81
CA PHE A 721 12.33 20.80 -15.58
C PHE A 721 13.25 20.27 -16.70
N ALA A 722 12.96 19.09 -17.28
CA ALA A 722 13.70 18.58 -18.42
C ALA A 722 13.55 19.49 -19.66
N ASP A 723 14.68 19.86 -20.27
CA ASP A 723 14.79 20.73 -21.45
C ASP A 723 14.06 20.13 -22.66
N ASP A 724 13.13 20.91 -23.27
CA ASP A 724 12.20 20.50 -24.34
C ASP A 724 12.87 19.86 -25.57
N SER A 725 14.16 20.13 -25.76
CA SER A 725 14.91 19.66 -26.93
C SER A 725 15.27 18.17 -26.91
N LYS A 726 15.05 17.43 -25.79
CA LYS A 726 15.55 16.05 -25.63
C LYS A 726 14.56 15.00 -25.15
N THR A 727 13.41 15.39 -24.61
CA THR A 727 12.42 14.41 -24.12
C THR A 727 11.55 13.95 -25.28
N THR A 728 11.88 12.78 -25.85
CA THR A 728 10.93 12.09 -26.73
C THR A 728 9.70 11.79 -25.88
N ARG A 729 8.55 12.43 -26.15
CA ARG A 729 7.27 12.02 -25.55
C ARG A 729 7.18 10.50 -25.77
N ARG A 730 6.89 9.65 -24.79
CA ARG A 730 6.86 8.20 -25.04
C ARG A 730 5.42 7.72 -25.19
N TYR A 731 4.49 8.47 -24.60
CA TYR A 731 3.10 8.08 -24.45
C TYR A 731 2.13 8.96 -25.26
N PHE A 732 2.59 10.11 -25.76
CA PHE A 732 1.76 11.07 -26.49
C PHE A 732 2.34 11.42 -27.86
N PHE A 733 1.64 11.10 -28.94
CA PHE A 733 1.97 11.50 -30.33
C PHE A 733 0.77 11.55 -31.28
#